data_AF-A0A7Z9G601-F1
#
_entry.id   AF-A0A7Z9G601-F1
#
_cell.length_a   1.000
_cell.length_b   1.000
_cell.length_c   1.000
_cell.angle_alpha   90.00
_cell.angle_beta   90.00
_cell.angle_gamma   90.00
#
_symmetry.space_group_name_H-M   'P 1'
#
loop_
_entity.id
_entity.type
_entity.pdbx_description
1 polymer ?
#
loop_
_entity_poly.entity_id
_entity_poly.type
_entity_poly.pdbx_seq_one_letter_code
_entity_poly.pdbx_strand_id
1 'polypeptide(L)'
;MQSVGKLVVLLICGLLLAAAPPAEDVDVAALIGAATQGESQRSILASLKKIKPKVAVPVCMELLNDRDERVRRVAALALGAYRSKVSLDALTNLLGDIDPTVVAAAAHSIMKIRGNAGLDLVSGLLGHPSVRVRCSTAALLGKVGRQAGTAALKARLGTAKMAEERSCLLRAITRGDRRFAATTSVALLEQQDTRELGVAVLVLVPREALVAMAASLVKPTDEEFIAATMGVAGLLGDAGTRWMARRIDSRHASVRQAALDILLSRIGETLVKSLLIKAASTGQITIRARVIDALADEKARALAPLVRAWLVGQPFAVRAAAARALRFVGSKADVSRLLRTYLNERDQSSQENLPVRVELLKTMGTLKQVDWVPVFVDAVGVEGEQSVATDALVAIGPPAVRTLLLVVKVGDSRRIPFAVEALARIGEGVGEAAGGLFKHPLESIRVLGRDLMAASGDPEAVASLLTLLRGNEVDDPVPLVEAIATFGTVEAQTGLIEASQHENELVRMAAIKGLGASQLNNNNVAEALTTVIENDTSEAVRAQAIRSMFRLGCKGMVDLLIRVIQFDSRNVRIEAYEALGWAGDPRAIPALASRIRDAVEKDEKTRLKTALQRITRRGDLTSMRTYKRWHSAFKRAIGPRAEGARRAKIKRGNRTIHYRTAGRGKAIVAVSGYHGGDSWIPVLDRLAGGRRVVTYDARGRGRSPLGSAEFSYKDEVSDLEYLRRHLKIGRMVLVAHDVGGLVAVAYARTYPKRVSKIVLVSTPARASNYGLDAVAQRRLKGVWAKDLSSLDARHAWFHPTAWLAYRNAALAPGYVLKAHLAPRVSAFPVLPFVRQQVSKALSRLELTSLVTGTKIPVLLVAGVNAPLRSKDSAALAHLSKKNKRIRLVRLKGVNHYPHLEVPTQMAQIISNFLKP
;
A
#
# COMPACT_ATOMS: atom_id res chain seq x y z
N MET A 1 -4.87 -21.83 -29.84
CA MET A 1 -5.69 -22.44 -28.76
C MET A 1 -4.98 -23.56 -27.97
N GLN A 2 -3.64 -23.68 -27.98
CA GLN A 2 -2.90 -24.72 -27.22
C GLN A 2 -2.00 -24.19 -26.08
N SER A 3 -1.98 -22.88 -25.83
CA SER A 3 -1.03 -22.25 -24.90
C SER A 3 -1.57 -22.08 -23.46
N VAL A 4 -2.86 -22.33 -23.21
CA VAL A 4 -3.51 -22.13 -21.90
C VAL A 4 -3.57 -23.42 -21.07
N GLY A 5 -3.52 -24.60 -21.70
CA GLY A 5 -3.53 -25.90 -21.01
C GLY A 5 -2.23 -26.24 -20.27
N LYS A 6 -1.08 -25.74 -20.75
CA LYS A 6 0.25 -26.07 -20.18
C LYS A 6 0.57 -25.30 -18.90
N LEU A 7 0.05 -24.09 -18.71
CA LEU A 7 0.24 -23.31 -17.49
C LEU A 7 -0.56 -23.87 -16.29
N VAL A 8 -1.70 -24.51 -16.56
CA VAL A 8 -2.61 -25.04 -15.53
C VAL A 8 -2.05 -26.33 -14.92
N VAL A 9 -1.36 -27.17 -15.69
CA VAL A 9 -0.69 -28.38 -15.16
C VAL A 9 0.56 -28.02 -14.34
N LEU A 10 1.32 -26.99 -14.77
CA LEU A 10 2.50 -26.50 -14.04
C LEU A 10 2.16 -25.85 -12.69
N LEU A 11 1.05 -25.11 -12.59
CA LEU A 11 0.60 -24.56 -11.31
C LEU A 11 0.11 -25.66 -10.35
N ILE A 12 -0.51 -26.73 -10.87
CA ILE A 12 -1.05 -27.83 -10.06
C ILE A 12 0.08 -28.67 -9.48
N CYS A 13 1.13 -29.01 -10.25
CA CYS A 13 2.26 -29.77 -9.74
C CYS A 13 3.15 -28.96 -8.77
N GLY A 14 3.40 -27.67 -9.05
CA GLY A 14 4.18 -26.80 -8.17
C GLY A 14 3.50 -26.51 -6.82
N LEU A 15 2.16 -26.47 -6.79
CA LEU A 15 1.39 -26.26 -5.55
C LEU A 15 1.17 -27.55 -4.74
N LEU A 16 1.13 -28.73 -5.39
CA LEU A 16 0.95 -30.01 -4.69
C LEU A 16 2.19 -30.44 -3.90
N LEU A 17 3.40 -30.08 -4.34
CA LEU A 17 4.66 -30.49 -3.68
C LEU A 17 5.12 -29.59 -2.51
N ALA A 18 4.44 -28.47 -2.26
CA ALA A 18 4.74 -27.60 -1.13
C ALA A 18 4.03 -28.03 0.18
N ALA A 19 3.12 -28.99 0.14
CA ALA A 19 2.25 -29.33 1.28
C ALA A 19 1.98 -30.83 1.54
N ALA A 20 2.62 -31.76 0.82
CA ALA A 20 2.38 -33.21 0.99
C ALA A 20 3.53 -33.94 1.71
N PRO A 21 3.24 -35.00 2.51
CA PRO A 21 4.27 -35.93 3.03
C PRO A 21 4.96 -36.67 1.86
N PRO A 22 6.12 -37.31 2.07
CA PRO A 22 6.84 -38.01 1.01
C PRO A 22 5.99 -39.16 0.49
N ALA A 23 5.30 -38.94 -0.62
CA ALA A 23 4.44 -39.93 -1.26
C ALA A 23 5.28 -40.96 -2.01
N GLU A 24 4.89 -42.23 -1.92
CA GLU A 24 5.54 -43.35 -2.61
C GLU A 24 5.18 -43.39 -4.11
N ASP A 25 4.16 -42.62 -4.53
CA ASP A 25 3.60 -42.60 -5.90
C ASP A 25 3.97 -41.34 -6.71
N VAL A 26 5.16 -40.76 -6.49
CA VAL A 26 5.62 -39.63 -7.32
C VAL A 26 6.30 -40.17 -8.58
N ASP A 27 5.70 -39.89 -9.74
CA ASP A 27 6.31 -40.19 -11.04
C ASP A 27 7.56 -39.32 -11.27
N VAL A 28 8.72 -39.89 -10.94
CA VAL A 28 10.04 -39.26 -11.04
C VAL A 28 10.37 -38.95 -12.51
N ALA A 29 9.91 -39.78 -13.46
CA ALA A 29 10.14 -39.57 -14.88
C ALA A 29 9.35 -38.38 -15.41
N ALA A 30 8.08 -38.23 -15.03
CA ALA A 30 7.28 -37.05 -15.37
C ALA A 30 7.83 -35.75 -14.76
N LEU A 31 8.39 -35.82 -13.55
CA LEU A 31 8.99 -34.67 -12.86
C LEU A 31 10.28 -34.20 -13.55
N ILE A 32 11.08 -35.13 -14.07
CA ILE A 32 12.28 -34.84 -14.86
C ILE A 32 11.91 -34.41 -16.29
N GLY A 33 10.84 -34.96 -16.88
CA GLY A 33 10.31 -34.57 -18.19
C GLY A 33 9.71 -33.15 -18.21
N ALA A 34 9.00 -32.74 -17.16
CA ALA A 34 8.46 -31.37 -17.05
C ALA A 34 9.57 -30.32 -16.86
N ALA A 35 10.68 -30.72 -16.23
CA ALA A 35 11.84 -29.88 -15.92
C ALA A 35 12.63 -29.42 -17.16
N THR A 36 12.56 -30.16 -18.27
CA THR A 36 13.27 -29.78 -19.51
C THR A 36 12.57 -28.66 -20.28
N GLN A 37 11.35 -28.24 -19.88
CA GLN A 37 10.53 -27.23 -20.58
C GLN A 37 10.55 -25.81 -19.96
N GLY A 38 11.49 -25.47 -19.06
CA GLY A 38 11.74 -24.08 -18.67
C GLY A 38 11.82 -23.76 -17.17
N GLU A 39 11.92 -24.76 -16.29
CA GLU A 39 12.17 -24.51 -14.85
C GLU A 39 13.67 -24.42 -14.49
N SER A 40 13.98 -23.76 -13.38
CA SER A 40 15.36 -23.66 -12.85
C SER A 40 15.82 -25.00 -12.26
N GLN A 41 16.92 -25.54 -12.78
CA GLN A 41 17.62 -26.76 -12.33
C GLN A 41 17.78 -26.90 -10.80
N ARG A 42 17.92 -25.79 -10.07
CA ARG A 42 18.02 -25.77 -8.60
C ARG A 42 16.71 -26.17 -7.91
N SER A 43 15.56 -25.77 -8.46
CA SER A 43 14.23 -26.10 -7.93
C SER A 43 13.94 -27.60 -8.03
N ILE A 44 14.39 -28.20 -9.13
CA ILE A 44 14.21 -29.62 -9.43
C ILE A 44 15.06 -30.47 -8.50
N LEU A 45 16.35 -30.15 -8.34
CA LEU A 45 17.23 -30.85 -7.39
C LEU A 45 16.75 -30.68 -5.93
N ALA A 46 16.13 -29.57 -5.58
CA ALA A 46 15.53 -29.36 -4.25
C ALA A 46 14.26 -30.20 -4.04
N SER A 47 13.48 -30.42 -5.10
CA SER A 47 12.27 -31.25 -5.07
C SER A 47 12.61 -32.74 -5.05
N LEU A 48 13.57 -33.17 -5.88
CA LEU A 48 14.06 -34.55 -5.90
C LEU A 48 14.59 -34.97 -4.54
N LYS A 49 15.40 -34.14 -3.85
CA LYS A 49 15.89 -34.45 -2.49
C LYS A 49 14.81 -34.79 -1.45
N LYS A 50 13.54 -34.45 -1.69
CA LYS A 50 12.42 -34.80 -0.79
C LYS A 50 11.90 -36.23 -1.02
N ILE A 51 12.30 -36.88 -2.11
CA ILE A 51 11.92 -38.25 -2.48
C ILE A 51 12.90 -39.24 -1.84
N LYS A 52 12.40 -40.40 -1.38
CA LYS A 52 13.23 -41.45 -0.77
C LYS A 52 14.22 -42.02 -1.81
N PRO A 53 15.52 -42.19 -1.48
CA PRO A 53 16.53 -42.70 -2.42
C PRO A 53 16.20 -44.07 -3.03
N LYS A 54 15.53 -44.96 -2.27
CA LYS A 54 15.13 -46.29 -2.74
C LYS A 54 14.22 -46.25 -3.98
N VAL A 55 13.45 -45.17 -4.15
CA VAL A 55 12.53 -44.99 -5.29
C VAL A 55 13.20 -44.17 -6.39
N ALA A 56 13.92 -43.11 -6.03
CA ALA A 56 14.49 -42.19 -7.02
C ALA A 56 15.76 -42.70 -7.71
N VAL A 57 16.61 -43.48 -7.03
CA VAL A 57 17.90 -43.93 -7.59
C VAL A 57 17.72 -44.89 -8.79
N PRO A 58 16.86 -45.92 -8.75
CA PRO A 58 16.63 -46.80 -9.91
C PRO A 58 16.15 -46.04 -11.15
N VAL A 59 15.17 -45.15 -10.99
CA VAL A 59 14.62 -44.35 -12.10
C VAL A 59 15.68 -43.40 -12.67
N CYS A 60 16.46 -42.73 -11.81
CA CYS A 60 17.56 -41.89 -12.28
C CYS A 60 18.64 -42.69 -13.03
N MET A 61 18.87 -43.96 -12.70
CA MET A 61 19.83 -44.81 -13.40
C MET A 61 19.36 -45.16 -14.81
N GLU A 62 18.06 -45.44 -15.00
CA GLU A 62 17.47 -45.66 -16.32
C GLU A 62 17.57 -44.41 -17.21
N LEU A 63 17.26 -43.24 -16.63
CA LEU A 63 17.30 -41.95 -17.33
C LEU A 63 18.71 -41.46 -17.71
N LEU A 64 19.77 -42.12 -17.24
CA LEU A 64 21.13 -41.84 -17.73
C LEU A 64 21.31 -42.23 -19.20
N ASN A 65 20.45 -43.09 -19.75
CA ASN A 65 20.50 -43.54 -21.15
C ASN A 65 19.46 -42.84 -22.05
N ASP A 66 18.81 -41.77 -21.55
CA ASP A 66 17.79 -41.05 -22.31
C ASP A 66 18.40 -40.35 -23.55
N ARG A 67 17.60 -40.16 -24.60
CA ARG A 67 18.03 -39.48 -25.83
C ARG A 67 18.28 -37.98 -25.60
N ASP A 68 17.54 -37.34 -24.69
CA ASP A 68 17.68 -35.91 -24.38
C ASP A 68 18.82 -35.67 -23.38
N GLU A 69 19.82 -34.86 -23.78
CA GLU A 69 21.00 -34.54 -22.97
C GLU A 69 20.63 -33.81 -21.67
N ARG A 70 19.52 -33.06 -21.65
CA ARG A 70 19.06 -32.35 -20.44
C ARG A 70 18.52 -33.32 -19.41
N VAL A 71 17.87 -34.40 -19.87
CA VAL A 71 17.38 -35.49 -19.01
C VAL A 71 18.57 -36.23 -18.40
N ARG A 72 19.53 -36.68 -19.23
CA ARG A 72 20.76 -37.34 -18.76
C ARG A 72 21.51 -36.49 -17.74
N ARG A 73 21.66 -35.19 -18.00
CA ARG A 73 22.34 -34.24 -17.10
C ARG A 73 21.67 -34.11 -15.73
N VAL A 74 20.34 -33.98 -15.69
CA VAL A 74 19.60 -33.84 -14.43
C VAL A 74 19.64 -35.14 -13.63
N ALA A 75 19.52 -36.28 -14.31
CA ALA A 75 19.63 -37.60 -13.69
C ALA A 75 21.03 -37.82 -13.06
N ALA A 76 22.11 -37.47 -13.77
CA ALA A 76 23.48 -37.56 -13.24
C ALA A 76 23.66 -36.72 -11.95
N LEU A 77 23.19 -35.47 -11.95
CA LEU A 77 23.29 -34.59 -10.77
C LEU A 77 22.41 -35.05 -9.60
N ALA A 78 21.25 -35.64 -9.87
CA ALA A 78 20.38 -36.22 -8.86
C ALA A 78 21.09 -37.38 -8.15
N LEU A 79 21.73 -38.28 -8.90
CA LEU A 79 22.52 -39.39 -8.34
C LEU A 79 23.66 -38.90 -7.45
N GLY A 80 24.38 -37.86 -7.89
CA GLY A 80 25.39 -37.18 -7.07
C GLY A 80 24.81 -36.49 -5.82
N ALA A 81 23.58 -35.99 -5.87
CA ALA A 81 22.89 -35.41 -4.72
C ALA A 81 22.48 -36.47 -3.68
N TYR A 82 22.07 -37.66 -4.13
CA TYR A 82 21.78 -38.81 -3.27
C TYR A 82 23.03 -39.53 -2.75
N ARG A 83 24.22 -39.20 -3.28
CA ARG A 83 25.49 -39.87 -2.97
C ARG A 83 25.42 -41.40 -3.21
N SER A 84 24.73 -41.82 -4.26
CA SER A 84 24.58 -43.25 -4.57
C SER A 84 25.92 -43.85 -5.00
N LYS A 85 26.42 -44.85 -4.27
CA LYS A 85 27.63 -45.59 -4.68
C LYS A 85 27.37 -46.54 -5.84
N VAL A 86 26.14 -47.07 -5.93
CA VAL A 86 25.72 -48.01 -6.98
C VAL A 86 25.71 -47.34 -8.37
N SER A 87 25.59 -46.02 -8.44
CA SER A 87 25.60 -45.28 -9.70
C SER A 87 27.00 -44.93 -10.22
N LEU A 88 28.07 -45.32 -9.52
CA LEU A 88 29.42 -44.87 -9.85
C LEU A 88 29.88 -45.33 -11.24
N ASP A 89 29.65 -46.59 -11.58
CA ASP A 89 30.08 -47.13 -12.88
C ASP A 89 29.31 -46.47 -14.03
N ALA A 90 27.99 -46.27 -13.85
CA ALA A 90 27.16 -45.56 -14.83
C ALA A 90 27.56 -44.07 -14.97
N LEU A 91 27.91 -43.39 -13.87
CA LEU A 91 28.42 -42.02 -13.92
C LEU A 91 29.81 -41.94 -14.57
N THR A 92 30.68 -42.93 -14.35
CA THR A 92 31.99 -43.01 -15.00
C THR A 92 31.85 -43.19 -16.51
N ASN A 93 30.90 -44.04 -16.96
CA ASN A 93 30.61 -44.19 -18.39
C ASN A 93 30.16 -42.88 -19.04
N LEU A 94 29.38 -42.05 -18.33
CA LEU A 94 28.95 -40.73 -18.80
C LEU A 94 30.07 -39.69 -18.93
N LEU A 95 31.30 -39.98 -18.48
CA LEU A 95 32.45 -39.12 -18.77
C LEU A 95 32.83 -39.12 -20.26
N GLY A 96 32.37 -40.13 -21.02
CA GLY A 96 32.50 -40.21 -22.48
C GLY A 96 31.27 -39.74 -23.26
N ASP A 97 30.28 -39.09 -22.62
CA ASP A 97 29.09 -38.58 -23.31
C ASP A 97 29.44 -37.51 -24.36
N ILE A 98 28.65 -37.42 -25.43
CA ILE A 98 28.82 -36.46 -26.51
C ILE A 98 28.58 -35.03 -26.00
N ASP A 99 27.67 -34.82 -25.04
CA ASP A 99 27.33 -33.50 -24.54
C ASP A 99 28.27 -33.03 -23.39
N PRO A 100 28.99 -31.91 -23.56
CA PRO A 100 29.89 -31.35 -22.55
C PRO A 100 29.24 -31.06 -21.18
N THR A 101 27.93 -30.77 -21.15
CA THR A 101 27.23 -30.44 -19.90
C THR A 101 26.82 -31.69 -19.12
N VAL A 102 26.58 -32.82 -19.80
CA VAL A 102 26.41 -34.14 -19.20
C VAL A 102 27.74 -34.61 -18.59
N VAL A 103 28.85 -34.51 -19.35
CA VAL A 103 30.20 -34.85 -18.86
C VAL A 103 30.55 -34.06 -17.59
N ALA A 104 30.30 -32.75 -17.58
CA ALA A 104 30.56 -31.90 -16.41
C ALA A 104 29.69 -32.29 -15.18
N ALA A 105 28.43 -32.69 -15.41
CA ALA A 105 27.52 -33.16 -14.37
C ALA A 105 27.94 -34.51 -13.78
N ALA A 106 28.40 -35.44 -14.62
CA ALA A 106 28.95 -36.72 -14.21
C ALA A 106 30.23 -36.52 -13.37
N ALA A 107 31.20 -35.73 -13.86
CA ALA A 107 32.42 -35.39 -13.13
C ALA A 107 32.13 -34.75 -11.76
N HIS A 108 31.20 -33.80 -11.69
CA HIS A 108 30.79 -33.19 -10.43
C HIS A 108 30.20 -34.22 -9.45
N SER A 109 29.38 -35.15 -9.96
CA SER A 109 28.71 -36.17 -9.15
C SER A 109 29.68 -37.22 -8.62
N ILE A 110 30.64 -37.66 -9.46
CA ILE A 110 31.74 -38.56 -9.05
C ILE A 110 32.56 -37.92 -7.94
N MET A 111 33.00 -36.66 -8.11
CA MET A 111 33.74 -35.93 -7.07
C MET A 111 32.97 -35.81 -5.76
N LYS A 112 31.64 -35.68 -5.84
CA LYS A 112 30.77 -35.58 -4.67
C LYS A 112 30.55 -36.91 -3.95
N ILE A 113 30.63 -38.04 -4.66
CA ILE A 113 30.48 -39.40 -4.10
C ILE A 113 31.83 -39.92 -3.57
N ARG A 114 32.90 -39.81 -4.36
CA ARG A 114 34.23 -40.38 -4.05
C ARG A 114 35.21 -39.40 -3.39
N GLY A 115 34.94 -38.10 -3.39
CA GLY A 115 35.87 -37.11 -2.86
C GLY A 115 37.24 -37.22 -3.54
N ASN A 116 38.30 -37.38 -2.75
CA ASN A 116 39.67 -37.48 -3.23
C ASN A 116 39.92 -38.69 -4.14
N ALA A 117 39.23 -39.82 -3.91
CA ALA A 117 39.39 -41.03 -4.73
C ALA A 117 38.77 -40.90 -6.13
N GLY A 118 38.12 -39.78 -6.45
CA GLY A 118 37.63 -39.44 -7.79
C GLY A 118 38.54 -38.49 -8.58
N LEU A 119 39.64 -37.99 -7.97
CA LEU A 119 40.51 -36.99 -8.59
C LEU A 119 41.22 -37.52 -9.84
N ASP A 120 41.73 -38.75 -9.79
CA ASP A 120 42.48 -39.33 -10.92
C ASP A 120 41.57 -39.51 -12.14
N LEU A 121 40.33 -39.96 -11.92
CA LEU A 121 39.29 -40.08 -12.95
C LEU A 121 38.92 -38.73 -13.58
N VAL A 122 38.80 -37.67 -12.77
CA VAL A 122 38.34 -36.35 -13.25
C VAL A 122 39.47 -35.50 -13.81
N SER A 123 40.71 -35.69 -13.36
CA SER A 123 41.87 -34.90 -13.82
C SER A 123 42.18 -35.13 -15.30
N GLY A 124 41.93 -36.33 -15.83
CA GLY A 124 42.07 -36.63 -17.26
C GLY A 124 41.20 -35.72 -18.17
N LEU A 125 40.09 -35.19 -17.65
CA LEU A 125 39.19 -34.30 -18.40
C LEU A 125 39.78 -32.91 -18.65
N LEU A 126 40.94 -32.56 -18.06
CA LEU A 126 41.69 -31.35 -18.43
C LEU A 126 42.24 -31.43 -19.87
N GLY A 127 42.32 -32.63 -20.47
CA GLY A 127 42.67 -32.83 -21.88
C GLY A 127 41.49 -32.85 -22.85
N HIS A 128 40.25 -32.72 -22.36
CA HIS A 128 39.05 -32.88 -23.17
C HIS A 128 38.95 -31.83 -24.29
N PRO A 129 38.47 -32.15 -25.52
CA PRO A 129 38.42 -31.22 -26.65
C PRO A 129 37.57 -29.96 -26.38
N SER A 130 36.49 -30.09 -25.61
CA SER A 130 35.66 -28.94 -25.21
C SER A 130 36.28 -28.09 -24.09
N VAL A 131 36.50 -26.79 -24.37
CA VAL A 131 36.94 -25.78 -23.38
C VAL A 131 36.05 -25.76 -22.14
N ARG A 132 34.74 -25.97 -22.33
CA ARG A 132 33.73 -25.94 -21.25
C ARG A 132 33.93 -27.08 -20.25
N VAL A 133 34.29 -28.27 -20.73
CA VAL A 133 34.63 -29.41 -19.86
C VAL A 133 35.92 -29.09 -19.11
N ARG A 134 36.96 -28.61 -19.80
CA ARG A 134 38.24 -28.24 -19.16
C ARG A 134 38.07 -27.19 -18.06
N CYS A 135 37.32 -26.12 -18.32
CA CYS A 135 36.99 -25.08 -17.33
C CYS A 135 36.20 -25.63 -16.13
N SER A 136 35.23 -26.50 -16.38
CA SER A 136 34.42 -27.11 -15.31
C SER A 136 35.26 -28.04 -14.45
N THR A 137 36.09 -28.88 -15.07
CA THR A 137 37.09 -29.73 -14.40
C THR A 137 38.06 -28.91 -13.58
N ALA A 138 38.59 -27.81 -14.15
CA ALA A 138 39.49 -26.92 -13.42
C ALA A 138 38.84 -26.35 -12.16
N ALA A 139 37.59 -25.90 -12.25
CA ALA A 139 36.83 -25.40 -11.11
C ALA A 139 36.55 -26.48 -10.05
N LEU A 140 36.36 -27.75 -10.45
CA LEU A 140 36.20 -28.87 -9.51
C LEU A 140 37.51 -29.16 -8.77
N LEU A 141 38.64 -29.24 -9.48
CA LEU A 141 39.96 -29.49 -8.91
C LEU A 141 40.38 -28.37 -7.96
N GLY A 142 40.16 -27.11 -8.33
CA GLY A 142 40.45 -25.95 -7.48
C GLY A 142 39.64 -25.90 -6.18
N LYS A 143 38.44 -26.52 -6.12
CA LYS A 143 37.64 -26.60 -4.89
C LYS A 143 38.15 -27.61 -3.88
N VAL A 144 38.86 -28.66 -4.31
CA VAL A 144 39.34 -29.74 -3.44
C VAL A 144 40.65 -29.37 -2.74
N GLY A 145 41.36 -28.34 -3.22
CA GLY A 145 42.33 -27.59 -2.42
C GLY A 145 43.61 -28.34 -1.98
N ARG A 146 44.02 -29.40 -2.68
CA ARG A 146 45.28 -30.13 -2.41
C ARG A 146 46.33 -29.97 -3.52
N GLN A 147 47.61 -30.14 -3.14
CA GLN A 147 48.80 -30.12 -4.02
C GLN A 147 48.66 -30.94 -5.32
N ALA A 148 47.99 -32.10 -5.28
CA ALA A 148 47.79 -32.94 -6.47
C ALA A 148 46.90 -32.28 -7.53
N GLY A 149 45.83 -31.60 -7.11
CA GLY A 149 44.93 -30.87 -8.02
C GLY A 149 45.59 -29.61 -8.59
N THR A 150 46.41 -28.91 -7.78
CA THR A 150 47.13 -27.71 -8.25
C THR A 150 48.28 -28.05 -9.20
N ALA A 151 48.94 -29.21 -9.05
CA ALA A 151 49.95 -29.68 -9.98
C ALA A 151 49.39 -29.92 -11.39
N ALA A 152 48.25 -30.61 -11.51
CA ALA A 152 47.57 -30.84 -12.78
C ALA A 152 47.10 -29.53 -13.45
N LEU A 153 46.61 -28.58 -12.66
CA LEU A 153 46.21 -27.25 -13.16
C LEU A 153 47.41 -26.43 -13.66
N LYS A 154 48.55 -26.47 -12.94
CA LYS A 154 49.79 -25.77 -13.32
C LYS A 154 50.36 -26.35 -14.63
N ALA A 155 50.41 -27.68 -14.76
CA ALA A 155 50.85 -28.34 -15.98
C ALA A 155 49.98 -27.97 -17.20
N ARG A 156 48.65 -27.88 -17.01
CA ARG A 156 47.74 -27.49 -18.09
C ARG A 156 47.83 -26.00 -18.43
N LEU A 157 48.05 -25.13 -17.44
CA LEU A 157 48.22 -23.69 -17.68
C LEU A 157 49.41 -23.41 -18.62
N GLY A 158 50.51 -24.16 -18.49
CA GLY A 158 51.68 -24.02 -19.36
C GLY A 158 51.45 -24.43 -20.82
N THR A 159 50.44 -25.25 -21.10
CA THR A 159 50.14 -25.77 -22.45
C THR A 159 48.84 -25.20 -23.04
N ALA A 160 48.06 -24.44 -22.26
CA ALA A 160 46.81 -23.84 -22.70
C ALA A 160 47.04 -22.71 -23.70
N LYS A 161 46.42 -22.79 -24.89
CA LYS A 161 46.50 -21.75 -25.94
C LYS A 161 45.36 -20.72 -25.87
N MET A 162 44.17 -21.12 -25.39
CA MET A 162 42.98 -20.26 -25.37
C MET A 162 42.91 -19.37 -24.12
N ALA A 163 42.58 -18.08 -24.28
CA ALA A 163 42.46 -17.11 -23.19
C ALA A 163 41.39 -17.51 -22.14
N GLU A 164 40.25 -18.02 -22.59
CA GLU A 164 39.16 -18.49 -21.72
C GLU A 164 39.62 -19.63 -20.79
N GLU A 165 40.37 -20.59 -21.34
CA GLU A 165 40.91 -21.72 -20.59
C GLU A 165 41.95 -21.26 -19.56
N ARG A 166 42.87 -20.37 -19.96
CA ARG A 166 43.87 -19.77 -19.05
C ARG A 166 43.18 -19.05 -17.89
N SER A 167 42.12 -18.28 -18.16
CA SER A 167 41.31 -17.60 -17.13
C SER A 167 40.69 -18.58 -16.13
N CYS A 168 40.06 -19.65 -16.61
CA CYS A 168 39.49 -20.69 -15.76
C CYS A 168 40.54 -21.38 -14.87
N LEU A 169 41.69 -21.73 -15.45
CA LEU A 169 42.80 -22.38 -14.76
C LEU A 169 43.40 -21.48 -13.68
N LEU A 170 43.65 -20.21 -13.99
CA LEU A 170 44.17 -19.23 -13.03
C LEU A 170 43.22 -19.05 -11.84
N ARG A 171 41.91 -18.87 -12.08
CA ARG A 171 40.90 -18.79 -11.00
C ARG A 171 40.84 -20.05 -10.13
N ALA A 172 41.10 -21.21 -10.73
CA ALA A 172 41.15 -22.47 -10.00
C ALA A 172 42.43 -22.61 -9.17
N ILE A 173 43.58 -22.19 -9.71
CA ILE A 173 44.88 -22.20 -9.02
C ILE A 173 44.87 -21.21 -7.85
N THR A 174 44.37 -19.98 -8.03
CA THR A 174 44.32 -18.98 -6.94
C THR A 174 43.45 -19.40 -5.76
N ARG A 175 42.44 -20.24 -5.98
CA ARG A 175 41.66 -20.86 -4.89
C ARG A 175 42.44 -21.92 -4.11
N GLY A 176 43.44 -22.56 -4.73
CA GLY A 176 44.23 -23.64 -4.13
C GLY A 176 45.63 -23.23 -3.63
N ASP A 177 46.27 -22.22 -4.22
CA ASP A 177 47.63 -21.78 -3.91
C ASP A 177 47.77 -20.25 -4.09
N ARG A 178 47.70 -19.51 -2.97
CA ARG A 178 47.66 -18.03 -2.95
C ARG A 178 49.03 -17.38 -3.18
N ARG A 179 50.15 -18.07 -2.94
CA ARG A 179 51.51 -17.49 -3.13
C ARG A 179 51.89 -17.44 -4.62
N PHE A 180 51.48 -18.45 -5.38
CA PHE A 180 51.66 -18.48 -6.84
C PHE A 180 50.89 -17.36 -7.56
N ALA A 181 49.77 -16.88 -6.98
CA ALA A 181 48.95 -15.82 -7.55
C ALA A 181 49.70 -14.47 -7.69
N ALA A 182 50.57 -14.13 -6.73
CA ALA A 182 51.26 -12.83 -6.71
C ALA A 182 52.31 -12.72 -7.82
N THR A 183 53.14 -13.76 -8.00
CA THR A 183 54.18 -13.79 -9.05
C THR A 183 53.59 -13.90 -10.45
N THR A 184 52.51 -14.64 -10.64
CA THR A 184 51.84 -14.74 -11.96
C THR A 184 51.04 -13.48 -12.32
N SER A 185 50.53 -12.72 -11.34
CA SER A 185 49.80 -11.46 -11.61
C SER A 185 50.69 -10.39 -12.25
N VAL A 186 51.95 -10.28 -11.82
CA VAL A 186 52.92 -9.35 -12.40
C VAL A 186 53.18 -9.67 -13.88
N ALA A 187 53.45 -10.93 -14.19
CA ALA A 187 53.67 -11.37 -15.57
C ALA A 187 52.44 -11.18 -16.48
N LEU A 188 51.22 -11.32 -15.93
CA LEU A 188 49.97 -11.11 -16.67
C LEU A 188 49.65 -9.63 -16.91
N LEU A 189 50.13 -8.72 -16.04
CA LEU A 189 50.01 -7.27 -16.21
C LEU A 189 50.93 -6.73 -17.31
N GLU A 190 52.02 -7.44 -17.61
CA GLU A 190 52.95 -7.06 -18.68
C GLU A 190 52.39 -7.37 -20.09
N GLN A 191 51.58 -8.42 -20.23
CA GLN A 191 50.99 -8.84 -21.51
C GLN A 191 49.65 -8.13 -21.80
N GLN A 192 49.56 -7.46 -22.95
CA GLN A 192 48.41 -6.62 -23.35
C GLN A 192 47.06 -7.36 -23.28
N ASP A 193 47.02 -8.63 -23.70
CA ASP A 193 45.79 -9.43 -23.78
C ASP A 193 45.31 -10.00 -22.42
N THR A 194 46.14 -9.89 -21.37
CA THR A 194 45.85 -10.48 -20.04
C THR A 194 45.81 -9.46 -18.90
N ARG A 195 45.84 -8.15 -19.21
CA ARG A 195 45.87 -7.05 -18.22
C ARG A 195 44.63 -6.99 -17.33
N GLU A 196 43.43 -7.10 -17.90
CA GLU A 196 42.18 -7.13 -17.12
C GLU A 196 42.15 -8.29 -16.11
N LEU A 197 42.74 -9.43 -16.51
CA LEU A 197 42.90 -10.61 -15.68
C LEU A 197 43.91 -10.39 -14.55
N GLY A 198 45.03 -9.70 -14.83
CA GLY A 198 45.99 -9.28 -13.81
C GLY A 198 45.34 -8.42 -12.73
N VAL A 199 44.54 -7.42 -13.13
CA VAL A 199 43.81 -6.53 -12.20
C VAL A 199 42.79 -7.30 -11.35
N ALA A 200 42.02 -8.21 -11.94
CA ALA A 200 41.07 -9.04 -11.21
C ALA A 200 41.73 -9.95 -10.14
N VAL A 201 42.98 -10.34 -10.37
CA VAL A 201 43.75 -11.17 -9.42
C VAL A 201 44.41 -10.31 -8.32
N LEU A 202 44.75 -9.04 -8.59
CA LEU A 202 45.31 -8.11 -7.59
C LEU A 202 44.41 -7.95 -6.34
N VAL A 203 43.08 -8.02 -6.50
CA VAL A 203 42.11 -7.96 -5.38
C VAL A 203 42.28 -9.13 -4.39
N LEU A 204 42.86 -10.24 -4.84
CA LEU A 204 43.06 -11.46 -4.05
C LEU A 204 44.46 -11.53 -3.40
N VAL A 205 45.33 -10.54 -3.65
CA VAL A 205 46.70 -10.45 -3.14
C VAL A 205 46.73 -9.80 -1.74
N PRO A 206 47.49 -10.33 -0.77
CA PRO A 206 47.64 -9.71 0.55
C PRO A 206 48.22 -8.29 0.51
N ARG A 207 47.82 -7.45 1.48
CA ARG A 207 48.18 -6.02 1.56
C ARG A 207 49.69 -5.77 1.57
N GLU A 208 50.46 -6.63 2.23
CA GLU A 208 51.91 -6.46 2.35
C GLU A 208 52.62 -6.61 0.99
N ALA A 209 52.14 -7.52 0.13
CA ALA A 209 52.67 -7.74 -1.21
C ALA A 209 52.28 -6.62 -2.18
N LEU A 210 51.09 -6.03 -2.02
CA LEU A 210 50.64 -4.88 -2.81
C LEU A 210 51.48 -3.61 -2.55
N VAL A 211 51.92 -3.38 -1.31
CA VAL A 211 52.77 -2.23 -0.95
C VAL A 211 54.15 -2.32 -1.61
N ALA A 212 54.74 -3.51 -1.66
CA ALA A 212 56.01 -3.74 -2.36
C ALA A 212 55.89 -3.53 -3.88
N MET A 213 54.73 -3.82 -4.47
CA MET A 213 54.44 -3.65 -5.91
C MET A 213 54.03 -2.22 -6.28
N ALA A 214 53.56 -1.41 -5.33
CA ALA A 214 53.04 -0.06 -5.62
C ALA A 214 54.08 0.88 -6.23
N ALA A 215 55.38 0.70 -5.93
CA ALA A 215 56.45 1.49 -6.52
C ALA A 215 56.74 1.13 -7.99
N SER A 216 56.52 -0.13 -8.39
CA SER A 216 56.76 -0.60 -9.76
C SER A 216 55.56 -0.44 -10.69
N LEU A 217 54.34 -0.30 -10.14
CA LEU A 217 53.10 0.00 -10.88
C LEU A 217 53.02 1.47 -11.35
N VAL A 218 53.99 2.32 -11.02
CA VAL A 218 54.01 3.76 -11.34
C VAL A 218 54.90 4.03 -12.55
N LYS A 219 54.54 3.48 -13.71
CA LYS A 219 54.95 4.05 -15.00
C LYS A 219 53.73 4.35 -15.87
N PRO A 220 53.68 5.52 -16.54
CA PRO A 220 52.41 6.17 -16.87
C PRO A 220 52.16 6.20 -18.37
N THR A 221 51.01 5.70 -18.84
CA THR A 221 50.41 6.14 -20.12
C THR A 221 48.92 5.82 -20.25
N ASP A 222 48.39 4.79 -19.57
CA ASP A 222 47.04 4.29 -19.87
C ASP A 222 45.95 4.77 -18.88
N GLU A 223 44.86 5.35 -19.40
CA GLU A 223 43.80 6.02 -18.62
C GLU A 223 42.99 5.04 -17.74
N GLU A 224 42.73 3.83 -18.26
CA GLU A 224 42.04 2.76 -17.51
C GLU A 224 42.90 2.23 -16.36
N PHE A 225 44.22 2.21 -16.56
CA PHE A 225 45.18 1.74 -15.57
C PHE A 225 45.28 2.71 -14.38
N ILE A 226 45.24 4.03 -14.63
CA ILE A 226 45.20 5.05 -13.59
C ILE A 226 43.91 4.91 -12.77
N ALA A 227 42.75 4.74 -13.42
CA ALA A 227 41.47 4.54 -12.72
C ALA A 227 41.47 3.27 -11.85
N ALA A 228 42.00 2.15 -12.36
CA ALA A 228 42.12 0.88 -11.65
C ALA A 228 43.09 0.96 -10.45
N THR A 229 44.18 1.73 -10.56
CA THR A 229 45.13 1.93 -9.46
C THR A 229 44.64 2.92 -8.40
N MET A 230 43.67 3.81 -8.69
CA MET A 230 43.13 4.72 -7.67
C MET A 230 42.36 4.01 -6.55
N GLY A 231 41.69 2.89 -6.86
CA GLY A 231 41.09 2.01 -5.85
C GLY A 231 42.13 1.42 -4.88
N VAL A 232 43.33 1.17 -5.38
CA VAL A 232 44.49 0.70 -4.59
C VAL A 232 45.16 1.85 -3.84
N ALA A 233 45.22 3.05 -4.43
CA ALA A 233 45.79 4.25 -3.80
C ALA A 233 45.05 4.67 -2.51
N GLY A 234 43.75 4.38 -2.42
CA GLY A 234 42.98 4.53 -1.18
C GLY A 234 43.52 3.69 -0.01
N LEU A 235 44.23 2.59 -0.28
CA LEU A 235 44.83 1.70 0.72
C LEU A 235 46.21 2.17 1.21
N LEU A 236 46.79 3.22 0.58
CA LEU A 236 48.16 3.73 0.79
C LEU A 236 48.26 4.90 1.79
N GLY A 237 47.21 5.20 2.56
CA GLY A 237 47.26 6.24 3.60
C GLY A 237 47.52 7.66 3.06
N ASP A 238 48.27 8.48 3.81
CA ASP A 238 48.51 9.91 3.53
C ASP A 238 49.22 10.18 2.19
N ALA A 239 50.16 9.31 1.82
CA ALA A 239 50.87 9.42 0.54
C ALA A 239 49.91 9.26 -0.65
N GLY A 240 49.00 8.27 -0.55
CA GLY A 240 47.90 8.09 -1.50
C GLY A 240 46.96 9.29 -1.54
N THR A 241 46.59 9.82 -0.37
CA THR A 241 45.71 11.01 -0.25
C THR A 241 46.29 12.24 -0.96
N ARG A 242 47.57 12.58 -0.72
CA ARG A 242 48.23 13.71 -1.39
C ARG A 242 48.41 13.47 -2.89
N TRP A 243 48.64 12.22 -3.29
CA TRP A 243 48.76 11.84 -4.69
C TRP A 243 47.43 12.03 -5.45
N MET A 244 46.30 11.66 -4.84
CA MET A 244 44.95 11.87 -5.38
C MET A 244 44.58 13.36 -5.41
N ALA A 245 44.91 14.13 -4.37
CA ALA A 245 44.61 15.56 -4.30
C ALA A 245 45.23 16.37 -5.45
N ARG A 246 46.46 16.03 -5.88
CA ARG A 246 47.10 16.65 -7.05
C ARG A 246 46.39 16.39 -8.39
N ARG A 247 45.46 15.44 -8.43
CA ARG A 247 44.75 14.99 -9.64
C ARG A 247 43.29 15.45 -9.70
N ILE A 248 42.81 16.15 -8.67
CA ILE A 248 41.52 16.84 -8.71
C ILE A 248 41.46 17.83 -9.87
N ASP A 249 42.60 18.46 -10.22
CA ASP A 249 42.71 19.37 -11.37
C ASP A 249 43.28 18.70 -12.63
N SER A 250 43.21 17.36 -12.72
CA SER A 250 43.65 16.63 -13.92
C SER A 250 42.93 17.13 -15.18
N ARG A 251 43.58 17.07 -16.34
CA ARG A 251 42.98 17.44 -17.63
C ARG A 251 41.82 16.51 -18.02
N HIS A 252 41.86 15.26 -17.53
CA HIS A 252 40.92 14.19 -17.87
C HIS A 252 39.77 14.10 -16.86
N ALA A 253 38.53 14.15 -17.34
CA ALA A 253 37.34 14.22 -16.50
C ALA A 253 37.13 12.97 -15.63
N SER A 254 37.42 11.78 -16.16
CA SER A 254 37.34 10.50 -15.45
C SER A 254 38.26 10.44 -14.23
N VAL A 255 39.51 10.91 -14.39
CA VAL A 255 40.52 10.98 -13.31
C VAL A 255 40.10 11.99 -12.25
N ARG A 256 39.60 13.17 -12.65
CA ARG A 256 39.11 14.18 -11.70
C ARG A 256 37.95 13.64 -10.85
N GLN A 257 36.98 13.01 -11.50
CA GLN A 257 35.78 12.46 -10.84
C GLN A 257 36.15 11.39 -9.82
N ALA A 258 36.94 10.39 -10.22
CA ALA A 258 37.30 9.30 -9.33
C ALA A 258 38.26 9.74 -8.20
N ALA A 259 39.15 10.70 -8.43
CA ALA A 259 39.96 11.30 -7.36
C ALA A 259 39.08 12.06 -6.35
N LEU A 260 38.11 12.82 -6.84
CA LEU A 260 37.16 13.56 -6.01
C LEU A 260 36.27 12.60 -5.19
N ASP A 261 35.71 11.56 -5.80
CA ASP A 261 34.84 10.59 -5.12
C ASP A 261 35.56 9.86 -3.98
N ILE A 262 36.82 9.47 -4.20
CA ILE A 262 37.62 8.81 -3.16
C ILE A 262 37.94 9.80 -2.02
N LEU A 263 38.33 11.04 -2.33
CA LEU A 263 38.59 12.05 -1.31
C LEU A 263 37.32 12.40 -0.52
N LEU A 264 36.17 12.52 -1.18
CA LEU A 264 34.88 12.75 -0.51
C LEU A 264 34.48 11.57 0.39
N SER A 265 34.79 10.33 0.01
CA SER A 265 34.55 9.16 0.89
C SER A 265 35.38 9.19 2.19
N ARG A 266 36.49 9.94 2.19
CA ARG A 266 37.41 10.10 3.33
C ARG A 266 37.35 11.51 3.91
N ILE A 267 36.24 12.23 3.69
CA ILE A 267 36.09 13.62 4.13
C ILE A 267 36.26 13.80 5.63
N GLY A 268 36.04 12.77 6.46
CA GLY A 268 36.26 12.81 7.90
C GLY A 268 37.72 13.09 8.32
N GLU A 269 38.70 12.83 7.47
CA GLU A 269 40.12 12.99 7.78
C GLU A 269 40.57 14.46 7.69
N THR A 270 41.32 14.95 8.69
CA THR A 270 41.77 16.35 8.79
C THR A 270 42.56 16.80 7.56
N LEU A 271 43.49 15.96 7.09
CA LEU A 271 44.28 16.24 5.88
C LEU A 271 43.37 16.37 4.65
N VAL A 272 42.40 15.48 4.48
CA VAL A 272 41.45 15.51 3.37
C VAL A 272 40.61 16.79 3.41
N LYS A 273 40.07 17.17 4.59
CA LYS A 273 39.31 18.44 4.75
C LYS A 273 40.12 19.66 4.31
N SER A 274 41.38 19.76 4.74
CA SER A 274 42.26 20.89 4.35
C SER A 274 42.49 20.98 2.84
N LEU A 275 42.66 19.83 2.17
CA LEU A 275 42.90 19.76 0.72
C LEU A 275 41.62 20.08 -0.07
N LEU A 276 40.47 19.61 0.40
CA LEU A 276 39.17 19.93 -0.18
C LEU A 276 38.83 21.43 -0.02
N ILE A 277 39.10 22.04 1.14
CA ILE A 277 38.91 23.49 1.34
C ILE A 277 39.73 24.29 0.32
N LYS A 278 40.99 23.88 0.05
CA LYS A 278 41.82 24.51 -0.99
C LYS A 278 41.19 24.35 -2.37
N ALA A 279 40.72 23.14 -2.70
CA ALA A 279 40.06 22.85 -3.99
C ALA A 279 38.76 23.66 -4.20
N ALA A 280 38.00 23.95 -3.12
CA ALA A 280 36.81 24.80 -3.18
C ALA A 280 37.12 26.26 -3.58
N SER A 281 38.33 26.73 -3.28
CA SER A 281 38.75 28.10 -3.58
C SER A 281 39.44 28.23 -4.95
N THR A 282 40.24 27.24 -5.36
CA THR A 282 41.11 27.37 -6.55
C THR A 282 40.82 26.38 -7.68
N GLY A 283 39.91 25.42 -7.50
CA GLY A 283 39.62 24.38 -8.50
C GLY A 283 38.70 24.84 -9.64
N GLN A 284 38.38 23.93 -10.55
CA GLN A 284 37.38 24.17 -11.60
C GLN A 284 35.97 24.41 -11.01
N ILE A 285 35.13 25.19 -11.70
CA ILE A 285 33.79 25.61 -11.25
C ILE A 285 32.94 24.44 -10.74
N THR A 286 32.92 23.31 -11.47
CA THR A 286 32.14 22.12 -11.15
C THR A 286 32.64 21.39 -9.90
N ILE A 287 33.96 21.37 -9.70
CA ILE A 287 34.60 20.78 -8.54
C ILE A 287 34.36 21.66 -7.32
N ARG A 288 34.53 22.99 -7.47
CA ARG A 288 34.27 23.95 -6.41
C ARG A 288 32.87 23.78 -5.84
N ALA A 289 31.85 23.75 -6.71
CA ALA A 289 30.46 23.55 -6.28
C ALA A 289 30.25 22.22 -5.52
N ARG A 290 30.73 21.09 -6.06
CA ARG A 290 30.61 19.77 -5.38
C ARG A 290 31.32 19.71 -4.04
N VAL A 291 32.51 20.31 -3.96
CA VAL A 291 33.30 20.30 -2.72
C VAL A 291 32.65 21.19 -1.66
N ILE A 292 32.11 22.35 -2.04
CA ILE A 292 31.34 23.21 -1.13
C ILE A 292 30.13 22.46 -0.57
N ASP A 293 29.35 21.78 -1.41
CA ASP A 293 28.19 20.99 -0.97
C ASP A 293 28.60 19.89 0.02
N ALA A 294 29.64 19.11 -0.31
CA ALA A 294 30.08 18.02 0.55
C ALA A 294 30.66 18.50 1.90
N LEU A 295 31.42 19.59 1.91
CA LEU A 295 31.96 20.16 3.16
C LEU A 295 30.85 20.81 4.01
N ALA A 296 29.79 21.32 3.38
CA ALA A 296 28.65 21.88 4.08
C ALA A 296 27.84 20.81 4.84
N ASP A 297 27.61 19.65 4.24
CA ASP A 297 26.94 18.52 4.89
C ASP A 297 27.69 18.03 6.15
N GLU A 298 29.02 18.14 6.14
CA GLU A 298 29.91 17.85 7.28
C GLU A 298 29.96 18.96 8.34
N LYS A 299 29.20 20.06 8.16
CA LYS A 299 29.16 21.22 9.08
C LYS A 299 30.54 21.81 9.39
N ALA A 300 31.42 21.87 8.40
CA ALA A 300 32.79 22.34 8.59
C ALA A 300 32.80 23.84 8.96
N ARG A 301 33.10 24.16 10.24
CA ARG A 301 33.15 25.55 10.75
C ARG A 301 34.12 26.46 9.98
N ALA A 302 35.20 25.90 9.43
CA ALA A 302 36.19 26.62 8.64
C ALA A 302 35.62 27.26 7.35
N LEU A 303 34.42 26.84 6.93
CA LEU A 303 33.76 27.41 5.75
C LEU A 303 33.13 28.79 6.01
N ALA A 304 32.74 29.12 7.25
CA ALA A 304 31.96 30.32 7.56
C ALA A 304 32.55 31.63 6.99
N PRO A 305 33.85 31.93 7.15
CA PRO A 305 34.43 33.14 6.55
C PRO A 305 34.53 33.09 5.02
N LEU A 306 34.52 31.89 4.41
CA LEU A 306 34.65 31.71 2.96
C LEU A 306 33.31 31.81 2.21
N VAL A 307 32.19 31.48 2.86
CA VAL A 307 30.87 31.49 2.22
C VAL A 307 30.52 32.85 1.61
N ARG A 308 30.89 33.97 2.28
CA ARG A 308 30.69 35.32 1.74
C ARG A 308 31.42 35.52 0.41
N ALA A 309 32.69 35.10 0.34
CA ALA A 309 33.50 35.21 -0.87
C ALA A 309 32.97 34.32 -2.01
N TRP A 310 32.23 33.25 -1.68
CA TRP A 310 31.63 32.36 -2.67
C TRP A 310 30.25 32.79 -3.18
N LEU A 311 29.57 33.69 -2.46
CA LEU A 311 28.26 34.22 -2.86
C LEU A 311 28.35 35.41 -3.81
N VAL A 312 29.44 36.19 -3.74
CA VAL A 312 29.61 37.45 -4.48
C VAL A 312 30.65 37.29 -5.58
N GLY A 313 30.32 37.74 -6.80
CA GLY A 313 31.26 37.77 -7.93
C GLY A 313 31.75 36.40 -8.44
N GLN A 314 31.05 35.31 -8.09
CA GLN A 314 31.41 33.95 -8.51
C GLN A 314 30.43 33.37 -9.56
N PRO A 315 30.85 32.35 -10.33
CA PRO A 315 29.96 31.63 -11.24
C PRO A 315 28.74 31.05 -10.53
N PHE A 316 27.60 30.98 -11.23
CA PHE A 316 26.31 30.53 -10.70
C PHE A 316 26.39 29.24 -9.85
N ALA A 317 27.05 28.20 -10.33
CA ALA A 317 27.13 26.91 -9.64
C ALA A 317 27.80 27.02 -8.25
N VAL A 318 28.80 27.90 -8.12
CA VAL A 318 29.49 28.17 -6.86
C VAL A 318 28.59 28.98 -5.92
N ARG A 319 27.90 30.00 -6.44
CA ARG A 319 26.94 30.81 -5.65
C ARG A 319 25.79 29.95 -5.11
N ALA A 320 25.24 29.05 -5.91
CA ALA A 320 24.17 28.14 -5.48
C ALA A 320 24.64 27.14 -4.40
N ALA A 321 25.86 26.58 -4.54
CA ALA A 321 26.44 25.72 -3.52
C ALA A 321 26.73 26.50 -2.22
N ALA A 322 27.23 27.73 -2.33
CA ALA A 322 27.46 28.60 -1.18
C ALA A 322 26.15 28.97 -0.46
N ALA A 323 25.07 29.22 -1.20
CA ALA A 323 23.74 29.44 -0.64
C ALA A 323 23.24 28.24 0.16
N ARG A 324 23.43 27.00 -0.35
CA ARG A 324 23.12 25.77 0.42
C ARG A 324 23.97 25.64 1.67
N ALA A 325 25.26 25.99 1.57
CA ALA A 325 26.19 25.87 2.67
C ALA A 325 25.83 26.77 3.87
N LEU A 326 25.18 27.92 3.64
CA LEU A 326 24.71 28.81 4.70
C LEU A 326 23.79 28.11 5.71
N ARG A 327 23.02 27.10 5.28
CA ARG A 327 22.14 26.32 6.17
C ARG A 327 22.89 25.60 7.29
N PHE A 328 24.16 25.28 7.07
CA PHE A 328 24.92 24.39 7.95
C PHE A 328 26.06 25.08 8.72
N VAL A 329 26.56 26.19 8.18
CA VAL A 329 27.88 26.73 8.56
C VAL A 329 27.79 28.03 9.38
N GLY A 330 26.73 28.82 9.25
CA GLY A 330 26.63 30.15 9.88
C GLY A 330 25.82 30.19 11.18
N SER A 331 26.12 31.16 12.05
CA SER A 331 25.20 31.54 13.13
C SER A 331 23.94 32.20 12.54
N LYS A 332 22.80 32.14 13.23
CA LYS A 332 21.56 32.77 12.74
C LYS A 332 21.76 34.26 12.42
N ALA A 333 22.61 34.97 13.16
CA ALA A 333 22.86 36.39 12.96
C ALA A 333 23.74 36.66 11.72
N ASP A 334 24.74 35.83 11.47
CA ASP A 334 25.66 35.98 10.33
C ASP A 334 24.98 35.61 9.01
N VAL A 335 24.16 34.55 9.02
CA VAL A 335 23.33 34.17 7.88
C VAL A 335 22.35 35.31 7.58
N SER A 336 21.68 35.87 8.60
CA SER A 336 20.77 36.99 8.38
C SER A 336 21.46 38.25 7.83
N ARG A 337 22.67 38.59 8.31
CA ARG A 337 23.43 39.74 7.79
C ARG A 337 23.82 39.56 6.32
N LEU A 338 24.38 38.39 5.97
CA LEU A 338 24.81 38.08 4.60
C LEU A 338 23.64 38.05 3.61
N LEU A 339 22.48 37.55 4.05
CA LEU A 339 21.28 37.49 3.23
C LEU A 339 20.67 38.87 2.97
N ARG A 340 20.68 39.80 3.94
CA ARG A 340 20.24 41.19 3.71
C ARG A 340 21.12 41.91 2.69
N THR A 341 22.43 41.68 2.71
CA THR A 341 23.35 42.26 1.73
C THR A 341 23.07 41.73 0.33
N TYR A 342 22.85 40.42 0.18
CA TYR A 342 22.56 39.81 -1.12
C TYR A 342 21.21 40.23 -1.70
N LEU A 343 20.18 40.38 -0.85
CA LEU A 343 18.85 40.88 -1.25
C LEU A 343 18.82 42.36 -1.65
N ASN A 344 19.90 43.12 -1.47
CA ASN A 344 19.96 44.54 -1.85
C ASN A 344 20.69 44.80 -3.17
N GLU A 345 21.37 43.80 -3.76
CA GLU A 345 22.13 43.99 -5.01
C GLU A 345 21.21 44.00 -6.24
N ARG A 346 21.36 44.99 -7.14
CA ARG A 346 20.46 45.33 -8.26
C ARG A 346 20.28 44.28 -9.39
N ASP A 347 20.94 43.12 -9.33
CA ASP A 347 20.98 42.11 -10.41
C ASP A 347 19.85 41.05 -10.34
N GLN A 348 18.74 41.39 -9.69
CA GLN A 348 17.74 40.44 -9.21
C GLN A 348 16.67 39.99 -10.20
N SER A 349 16.54 40.67 -11.35
CA SER A 349 15.52 40.36 -12.36
C SER A 349 15.99 39.37 -13.43
N SER A 350 17.27 38.98 -13.42
CA SER A 350 17.80 37.96 -14.34
C SER A 350 17.28 36.56 -13.96
N GLN A 351 16.66 35.85 -14.92
CA GLN A 351 16.28 34.44 -14.78
C GLN A 351 17.46 33.55 -14.31
N GLU A 352 18.70 33.94 -14.59
CA GLU A 352 19.90 33.17 -14.20
C GLU A 352 20.12 33.13 -12.68
N ASN A 353 19.60 34.11 -11.93
CA ASN A 353 19.78 34.20 -10.48
C ASN A 353 18.63 33.53 -9.68
N LEU A 354 17.54 33.13 -10.34
CA LEU A 354 16.37 32.53 -9.69
C LEU A 354 16.70 31.28 -8.85
N PRO A 355 17.53 30.31 -9.30
CA PRO A 355 17.84 29.14 -8.49
C PRO A 355 18.67 29.46 -7.23
N VAL A 356 19.51 30.50 -7.28
CA VAL A 356 20.25 30.96 -6.10
C VAL A 356 19.28 31.60 -5.11
N ARG A 357 18.37 32.44 -5.57
CA ARG A 357 17.33 33.08 -4.73
C ARG A 357 16.44 32.04 -4.04
N VAL A 358 15.99 31.02 -4.77
CA VAL A 358 15.23 29.90 -4.22
C VAL A 358 15.98 29.22 -3.06
N GLU A 359 17.29 29.01 -3.20
CA GLU A 359 18.06 28.34 -2.16
C GLU A 359 18.33 29.22 -0.93
N LEU A 360 18.45 30.54 -1.14
CA LEU A 360 18.51 31.51 -0.06
C LEU A 360 17.18 31.59 0.70
N LEU A 361 16.03 31.60 0.00
CA LEU A 361 14.70 31.57 0.61
C LEU A 361 14.50 30.30 1.45
N LYS A 362 14.92 29.13 0.94
CA LYS A 362 14.92 27.89 1.74
C LYS A 362 15.74 28.04 3.01
N THR A 363 16.93 28.62 2.89
CA THR A 363 17.83 28.85 4.03
C THR A 363 17.18 29.78 5.06
N MET A 364 16.59 30.90 4.64
CA MET A 364 15.83 31.80 5.52
C MET A 364 14.68 31.07 6.22
N GLY A 365 13.92 30.23 5.49
CA GLY A 365 12.81 29.45 6.04
C GLY A 365 13.25 28.51 7.16
N THR A 366 14.47 27.97 7.11
CA THR A 366 15.02 27.14 8.21
C THR A 366 15.34 27.94 9.48
N LEU A 367 15.60 29.25 9.37
CA LEU A 367 15.91 30.10 10.52
C LEU A 367 14.67 30.45 11.35
N LYS A 368 13.51 30.52 10.69
CA LYS A 368 12.19 30.85 11.28
C LYS A 368 12.15 32.19 12.00
N GLN A 369 12.82 33.21 11.47
CA GLN A 369 12.77 34.56 12.04
C GLN A 369 11.60 35.35 11.46
N VAL A 370 10.89 36.09 12.33
CA VAL A 370 9.69 36.86 11.97
C VAL A 370 10.04 38.05 11.06
N ASP A 371 11.24 38.62 11.19
CA ASP A 371 11.75 39.71 10.35
C ASP A 371 11.71 39.40 8.84
N TRP A 372 11.67 38.12 8.46
CA TRP A 372 11.67 37.69 7.05
C TRP A 372 10.28 37.55 6.44
N VAL A 373 9.20 37.68 7.23
CA VAL A 373 7.82 37.56 6.74
C VAL A 373 7.57 38.49 5.52
N PRO A 374 7.97 39.77 5.52
CA PRO A 374 7.77 40.64 4.35
C PRO A 374 8.47 40.13 3.08
N VAL A 375 9.70 39.61 3.22
CA VAL A 375 10.47 39.07 2.09
C VAL A 375 9.77 37.85 1.47
N PHE A 376 9.25 36.95 2.30
CA PHE A 376 8.49 35.80 1.79
C PHE A 376 7.15 36.21 1.19
N VAL A 377 6.50 37.24 1.72
CA VAL A 377 5.25 37.79 1.16
C VAL A 377 5.48 38.41 -0.23
N ASP A 378 6.63 39.05 -0.46
CA ASP A 378 6.97 39.52 -1.80
C ASP A 378 7.33 38.36 -2.74
N ALA A 379 8.06 37.36 -2.24
CA ALA A 379 8.46 36.18 -3.02
C ALA A 379 7.28 35.28 -3.43
N VAL A 380 6.16 35.24 -2.68
CA VAL A 380 4.94 34.56 -3.17
C VAL A 380 4.31 35.23 -4.39
N GLY A 381 4.70 36.46 -4.72
CA GLY A 381 4.31 37.12 -5.97
C GLY A 381 5.22 36.82 -7.16
N VAL A 382 6.34 36.10 -6.96
CA VAL A 382 7.37 35.84 -7.97
C VAL A 382 7.30 34.40 -8.47
N GLU A 383 7.19 34.23 -9.78
CA GLU A 383 7.13 32.90 -10.40
C GLU A 383 8.41 32.10 -10.12
N GLY A 384 8.25 30.86 -9.65
CA GLY A 384 9.36 29.99 -9.27
C GLY A 384 9.82 30.11 -7.81
N GLU A 385 9.42 31.17 -7.08
CA GLU A 385 9.71 31.33 -5.64
C GLU A 385 8.53 30.95 -4.74
N GLN A 386 7.32 30.94 -5.29
CA GLN A 386 6.06 30.82 -4.56
C GLN A 386 6.00 29.65 -3.58
N SER A 387 6.32 28.43 -4.04
CA SER A 387 6.24 27.23 -3.21
C SER A 387 7.19 27.31 -2.02
N VAL A 388 8.40 27.83 -2.23
CA VAL A 388 9.44 27.91 -1.19
C VAL A 388 9.11 29.02 -0.19
N ALA A 389 8.63 30.15 -0.67
CA ALA A 389 8.17 31.25 0.18
C ALA A 389 6.96 30.84 1.03
N THR A 390 6.00 30.11 0.44
CA THR A 390 4.84 29.55 1.16
C THR A 390 5.29 28.57 2.24
N ASP A 391 6.19 27.63 1.92
CA ASP A 391 6.75 26.70 2.90
C ASP A 391 7.47 27.40 4.05
N ALA A 392 8.19 28.49 3.75
CA ALA A 392 8.88 29.29 4.76
C ALA A 392 7.91 30.05 5.68
N LEU A 393 6.85 30.64 5.13
CA LEU A 393 5.78 31.30 5.90
C LEU A 393 5.08 30.32 6.84
N VAL A 394 4.79 29.10 6.35
CA VAL A 394 4.23 28.01 7.15
C VAL A 394 5.22 27.57 8.25
N ALA A 395 6.52 27.53 7.94
CA ALA A 395 7.54 27.17 8.93
C ALA A 395 7.70 28.20 10.06
N ILE A 396 7.42 29.48 9.80
CA ILE A 396 7.36 30.56 10.79
C ILE A 396 6.11 30.40 11.68
N GLY A 397 4.96 30.08 11.09
CA GLY A 397 3.73 29.79 11.83
C GLY A 397 2.93 31.03 12.25
N PRO A 398 2.33 31.06 13.45
CA PRO A 398 1.41 32.13 13.90
C PRO A 398 1.89 33.57 13.71
N PRO A 399 3.18 33.92 13.90
CA PRO A 399 3.66 35.28 13.66
C PRO A 399 3.46 35.80 12.23
N ALA A 400 3.32 34.92 11.24
CA ALA A 400 3.07 35.30 9.84
C ALA A 400 1.59 35.62 9.54
N VAL A 401 0.65 35.16 10.39
CA VAL A 401 -0.80 35.20 10.13
C VAL A 401 -1.30 36.61 9.88
N ARG A 402 -0.89 37.60 10.70
CA ARG A 402 -1.33 38.99 10.54
C ARG A 402 -0.96 39.56 9.17
N THR A 403 0.25 39.29 8.69
CA THR A 403 0.71 39.78 7.38
C THR A 403 0.01 39.04 6.25
N LEU A 404 -0.19 37.72 6.39
CA LEU A 404 -0.94 36.92 5.42
C LEU A 404 -2.40 37.38 5.29
N LEU A 405 -3.04 37.74 6.40
CA LEU A 405 -4.40 38.31 6.39
C LEU A 405 -4.46 39.65 5.66
N LEU A 406 -3.44 40.50 5.79
CA LEU A 406 -3.33 41.73 5.01
C LEU A 406 -3.22 41.41 3.51
N VAL A 407 -2.41 40.42 3.12
CA VAL A 407 -2.31 39.98 1.72
C VAL A 407 -3.66 39.49 1.18
N VAL A 408 -4.44 38.77 2.00
CA VAL A 408 -5.79 38.34 1.60
C VAL A 408 -6.75 39.53 1.44
N LYS A 409 -6.65 40.56 2.29
CA LYS A 409 -7.54 41.72 2.28
C LYS A 409 -7.23 42.73 1.16
N VAL A 410 -5.95 42.99 0.89
CA VAL A 410 -5.51 44.09 -0.01
C VAL A 410 -4.48 43.66 -1.07
N GLY A 411 -4.12 42.37 -1.12
CA GLY A 411 -3.12 41.86 -2.07
C GLY A 411 -3.66 41.65 -3.48
N ASP A 412 -2.77 41.29 -4.40
CA ASP A 412 -3.10 41.00 -5.79
C ASP A 412 -3.49 39.52 -6.02
N SER A 413 -4.07 39.23 -7.19
CA SER A 413 -4.50 37.88 -7.57
C SER A 413 -3.36 36.85 -7.65
N ARG A 414 -2.09 37.29 -7.70
CA ARG A 414 -0.93 36.39 -7.73
C ARG A 414 -0.52 35.95 -6.33
N ARG A 415 -0.61 36.85 -5.35
CA ARG A 415 -0.18 36.59 -3.96
C ARG A 415 -1.27 35.90 -3.13
N ILE A 416 -2.55 36.24 -3.36
CA ILE A 416 -3.68 35.71 -2.57
C ILE A 416 -3.70 34.17 -2.51
N PRO A 417 -3.58 33.41 -3.61
CA PRO A 417 -3.68 31.95 -3.55
C PRO A 417 -2.63 31.29 -2.64
N PHE A 418 -1.40 31.79 -2.67
CA PHE A 418 -0.30 31.27 -1.85
C PHE A 418 -0.41 31.73 -0.40
N ALA A 419 -0.92 32.94 -0.15
CA ALA A 419 -1.22 33.40 1.20
C ALA A 419 -2.34 32.56 1.84
N VAL A 420 -3.39 32.23 1.07
CA VAL A 420 -4.47 31.32 1.48
C VAL A 420 -3.93 29.92 1.76
N GLU A 421 -3.05 29.38 0.91
CA GLU A 421 -2.40 28.09 1.16
C GLU A 421 -1.57 28.11 2.46
N ALA A 422 -0.80 29.17 2.69
CA ALA A 422 -0.03 29.33 3.91
C ALA A 422 -0.94 29.37 5.15
N LEU A 423 -2.00 30.18 5.15
CA LEU A 423 -2.98 30.25 6.24
C LEU A 423 -3.65 28.89 6.51
N ALA A 424 -4.06 28.18 5.45
CA ALA A 424 -4.66 26.85 5.57
C ALA A 424 -3.72 25.83 6.24
N ARG A 425 -2.42 25.91 5.94
CA ARG A 425 -1.39 25.01 6.48
C ARG A 425 -0.95 25.39 7.89
N ILE A 426 -1.02 26.69 8.24
CA ILE A 426 -0.77 27.18 9.61
C ILE A 426 -1.94 26.80 10.52
N GLY A 427 -3.18 26.94 10.04
CA GLY A 427 -4.40 26.60 10.77
C GLY A 427 -4.95 27.72 11.66
N GLU A 428 -4.41 28.93 11.58
CA GLU A 428 -4.86 30.12 12.32
C GLU A 428 -5.24 31.25 11.35
N GLY A 429 -6.20 32.10 11.74
CA GLY A 429 -6.68 33.23 10.92
C GLY A 429 -7.57 32.84 9.75
N VAL A 430 -7.97 31.56 9.62
CA VAL A 430 -8.77 31.09 8.48
C VAL A 430 -10.15 31.75 8.42
N GLY A 431 -10.86 31.86 9.55
CA GLY A 431 -12.17 32.52 9.61
C GLY A 431 -12.10 34.01 9.23
N GLU A 432 -11.07 34.72 9.68
CA GLU A 432 -10.88 36.14 9.35
C GLU A 432 -10.56 36.35 7.86
N ALA A 433 -9.79 35.44 7.26
CA ALA A 433 -9.49 35.47 5.83
C ALA A 433 -10.74 35.27 4.96
N ALA A 434 -11.67 34.43 5.40
CA ALA A 434 -12.86 34.05 4.64
C ALA A 434 -13.71 35.26 4.24
N GLY A 435 -13.90 36.23 5.14
CA GLY A 435 -14.69 37.43 4.85
C GLY A 435 -14.13 38.28 3.70
N GLY A 436 -12.80 38.40 3.61
CA GLY A 436 -12.15 39.10 2.49
C GLY A 436 -12.23 38.31 1.17
N LEU A 437 -12.12 36.98 1.24
CA LEU A 437 -12.14 36.12 0.05
C LEU A 437 -13.51 36.08 -0.62
N PHE A 438 -14.59 35.96 0.15
CA PHE A 438 -15.95 35.88 -0.42
C PHE A 438 -16.46 37.23 -0.96
N LYS A 439 -15.95 38.35 -0.45
CA LYS A 439 -16.25 39.70 -0.97
C LYS A 439 -15.43 40.10 -2.19
N HIS A 440 -14.47 39.26 -2.61
CA HIS A 440 -13.56 39.60 -3.68
C HIS A 440 -14.28 39.56 -5.06
N PRO A 441 -14.02 40.51 -5.98
CA PRO A 441 -14.70 40.58 -7.28
C PRO A 441 -14.41 39.38 -8.20
N LEU A 442 -13.21 38.81 -8.12
CA LEU A 442 -12.84 37.62 -8.91
C LEU A 442 -13.43 36.34 -8.32
N GLU A 443 -14.20 35.61 -9.14
CA GLU A 443 -14.78 34.30 -8.81
C GLU A 443 -13.72 33.28 -8.36
N SER A 444 -12.55 33.25 -9.02
CA SER A 444 -11.45 32.35 -8.68
C SER A 444 -10.97 32.52 -7.23
N ILE A 445 -11.05 33.74 -6.67
CA ILE A 445 -10.69 34.02 -5.28
C ILE A 445 -11.81 33.63 -4.32
N ARG A 446 -13.09 33.82 -4.69
CA ARG A 446 -14.23 33.34 -3.89
C ARG A 446 -14.23 31.81 -3.76
N VAL A 447 -13.87 31.11 -4.84
CA VAL A 447 -13.71 29.65 -4.85
C VAL A 447 -12.57 29.19 -3.93
N LEU A 448 -11.47 29.94 -3.85
CA LEU A 448 -10.40 29.69 -2.87
C LEU A 448 -10.90 29.85 -1.43
N GLY A 449 -11.80 30.83 -1.18
CA GLY A 449 -12.50 30.97 0.10
C GLY A 449 -13.26 29.70 0.48
N ARG A 450 -14.04 29.13 -0.46
CA ARG A 450 -14.74 27.85 -0.25
C ARG A 450 -13.77 26.72 0.11
N ASP A 451 -12.70 26.57 -0.66
CA ASP A 451 -11.73 25.48 -0.47
C ASP A 451 -10.96 25.61 0.85
N LEU A 452 -10.65 26.85 1.25
CA LEU A 452 -10.04 27.17 2.54
C LEU A 452 -10.95 26.75 3.70
N MET A 453 -12.24 27.10 3.64
CA MET A 453 -13.23 26.75 4.66
C MET A 453 -13.46 25.24 4.77
N ALA A 454 -13.51 24.56 3.62
CA ALA A 454 -13.61 23.10 3.58
C ALA A 454 -12.40 22.40 4.22
N ALA A 455 -11.22 23.01 4.12
CA ALA A 455 -9.98 22.47 4.68
C ALA A 455 -9.82 22.74 6.18
N SER A 456 -10.31 23.89 6.68
CA SER A 456 -10.17 24.26 8.10
C SER A 456 -11.10 23.47 9.00
N GLY A 457 -12.36 23.28 8.59
CA GLY A 457 -13.38 22.64 9.42
C GLY A 457 -13.65 23.38 10.73
N ASP A 458 -13.31 24.68 10.80
CA ASP A 458 -13.51 25.54 11.97
C ASP A 458 -15.00 25.89 12.15
N PRO A 459 -15.68 25.37 13.18
CA PRO A 459 -17.10 25.62 13.40
C PRO A 459 -17.42 27.07 13.76
N GLU A 460 -16.47 27.81 14.35
CA GLU A 460 -16.69 29.20 14.78
C GLU A 460 -16.86 30.13 13.57
N ALA A 461 -16.25 29.78 12.45
CA ALA A 461 -16.36 30.54 11.22
C ALA A 461 -17.76 30.45 10.58
N VAL A 462 -18.57 29.43 10.92
CA VAL A 462 -19.94 29.30 10.41
C VAL A 462 -20.77 30.55 10.73
N ALA A 463 -20.67 31.07 11.96
CA ALA A 463 -21.41 32.27 12.36
C ALA A 463 -21.06 33.48 11.47
N SER A 464 -19.77 33.68 11.17
CA SER A 464 -19.31 34.77 10.29
C SER A 464 -19.79 34.58 8.84
N LEU A 465 -19.75 33.35 8.31
CA LEU A 465 -20.25 33.05 6.96
C LEU A 465 -21.75 33.29 6.83
N LEU A 466 -22.53 32.95 7.87
CA LEU A 466 -23.97 33.22 7.90
C LEU A 466 -24.28 34.72 7.94
N THR A 467 -23.50 35.50 8.69
CA THR A 467 -23.64 36.96 8.69
C THR A 467 -23.38 37.54 7.29
N LEU A 468 -22.34 37.06 6.58
CA LEU A 468 -22.06 37.48 5.20
C LEU A 468 -23.20 37.13 4.24
N LEU A 469 -23.75 35.92 4.37
CA LEU A 469 -24.87 35.47 3.55
C LEU A 469 -26.12 36.32 3.78
N ARG A 470 -26.43 36.66 5.04
CA ARG A 470 -27.61 37.47 5.40
C ARG A 470 -27.44 38.96 5.08
N GLY A 471 -26.22 39.47 5.10
CA GLY A 471 -25.93 40.87 4.80
C GLY A 471 -26.05 41.23 3.32
N ASN A 472 -26.20 40.25 2.43
CA ASN A 472 -26.21 40.42 0.97
C ASN A 472 -24.99 41.21 0.44
N GLU A 473 -23.86 41.07 1.12
CA GLU A 473 -22.61 41.80 0.81
C GLU A 473 -21.73 41.07 -0.21
N VAL A 474 -22.24 40.00 -0.83
CA VAL A 474 -21.50 39.09 -1.71
C VAL A 474 -22.20 39.02 -3.07
N ASP A 475 -21.52 39.47 -4.12
CA ASP A 475 -22.06 39.52 -5.49
C ASP A 475 -22.58 38.17 -6.00
N ASP A 476 -21.84 37.09 -5.71
CA ASP A 476 -22.22 35.71 -6.03
C ASP A 476 -22.09 34.83 -4.76
N PRO A 477 -23.20 34.55 -4.07
CA PRO A 477 -23.19 33.81 -2.82
C PRO A 477 -23.05 32.29 -3.01
N VAL A 478 -22.97 31.76 -4.24
CA VAL A 478 -22.88 30.30 -4.47
C VAL A 478 -21.65 29.68 -3.79
N PRO A 479 -20.41 30.20 -3.97
CA PRO A 479 -19.23 29.64 -3.29
C PRO A 479 -19.33 29.74 -1.76
N LEU A 480 -19.98 30.78 -1.24
CA LEU A 480 -20.22 30.97 0.19
C LEU A 480 -21.18 29.91 0.73
N VAL A 481 -22.28 29.64 0.03
CA VAL A 481 -23.24 28.60 0.41
C VAL A 481 -22.63 27.21 0.30
N GLU A 482 -21.82 26.94 -0.73
CA GLU A 482 -21.05 25.70 -0.82
C GLU A 482 -20.06 25.53 0.33
N ALA A 483 -19.45 26.63 0.81
CA ALA A 483 -18.56 26.61 1.96
C ALA A 483 -19.33 26.26 3.24
N ILE A 484 -20.47 26.91 3.49
CA ILE A 484 -21.36 26.61 4.63
C ILE A 484 -21.79 25.13 4.58
N ALA A 485 -22.10 24.60 3.40
CA ALA A 485 -22.47 23.21 3.18
C ALA A 485 -21.40 22.19 3.56
N THR A 486 -20.13 22.59 3.65
CA THR A 486 -19.06 21.70 4.13
C THR A 486 -19.13 21.47 5.66
N PHE A 487 -19.82 22.35 6.39
CA PHE A 487 -20.02 22.25 7.83
C PHE A 487 -21.28 21.43 8.14
N GLY A 488 -21.09 20.35 8.89
CA GLY A 488 -22.18 19.49 9.36
C GLY A 488 -22.76 19.94 10.70
N THR A 489 -22.85 21.25 10.97
CA THR A 489 -23.38 21.80 12.23
C THR A 489 -24.86 22.18 12.11
N VAL A 490 -25.54 22.33 13.24
CA VAL A 490 -26.97 22.73 13.25
C VAL A 490 -27.12 24.16 12.74
N GLU A 491 -26.18 25.04 13.07
CA GLU A 491 -26.12 26.43 12.65
C GLU A 491 -25.97 26.52 11.12
N ALA A 492 -25.08 25.71 10.54
CA ALA A 492 -24.92 25.63 9.09
C ALA A 492 -26.20 25.13 8.42
N GLN A 493 -26.91 24.15 9.00
CA GLN A 493 -28.20 23.71 8.48
C GLN A 493 -29.25 24.80 8.50
N THR A 494 -29.36 25.59 9.58
CA THR A 494 -30.29 26.72 9.64
C THR A 494 -30.01 27.71 8.51
N GLY A 495 -28.75 28.06 8.27
CA GLY A 495 -28.37 28.92 7.16
C GLY A 495 -28.65 28.34 5.77
N LEU A 496 -28.45 27.03 5.59
CA LEU A 496 -28.79 26.36 4.33
C LEU A 496 -30.31 26.26 4.12
N ILE A 497 -31.10 26.15 5.19
CA ILE A 497 -32.57 26.22 5.10
C ILE A 497 -32.98 27.63 4.67
N GLU A 498 -32.40 28.68 5.25
CA GLU A 498 -32.62 30.07 4.80
C GLU A 498 -32.23 30.25 3.32
N ALA A 499 -31.04 29.78 2.92
CA ALA A 499 -30.56 29.85 1.54
C ALA A 499 -31.40 29.03 0.54
N SER A 500 -32.13 28.01 1.02
CA SER A 500 -33.03 27.23 0.17
C SER A 500 -34.24 28.02 -0.34
N GLN A 501 -34.51 29.20 0.23
CA GLN A 501 -35.59 30.10 -0.16
C GLN A 501 -35.10 31.33 -0.94
N HIS A 502 -33.84 31.32 -1.37
CA HIS A 502 -33.22 32.45 -2.06
C HIS A 502 -33.81 32.68 -3.47
N GLU A 503 -33.86 33.93 -3.94
CA GLU A 503 -34.42 34.27 -5.26
C GLU A 503 -33.66 33.59 -6.42
N ASN A 504 -32.34 33.57 -6.34
CA ASN A 504 -31.46 32.89 -7.30
C ASN A 504 -31.52 31.35 -7.20
N GLU A 505 -31.86 30.69 -8.31
CA GLU A 505 -31.96 29.23 -8.44
C GLU A 505 -30.65 28.50 -8.09
N LEU A 506 -29.49 29.03 -8.48
CA LEU A 506 -28.19 28.40 -8.23
C LEU A 506 -27.88 28.35 -6.72
N VAL A 507 -28.30 29.38 -5.99
CA VAL A 507 -28.16 29.46 -4.53
C VAL A 507 -29.05 28.43 -3.84
N ARG A 508 -30.32 28.34 -4.25
CA ARG A 508 -31.23 27.29 -3.74
C ARG A 508 -30.67 25.91 -4.03
N MET A 509 -30.19 25.65 -5.24
CA MET A 509 -29.58 24.39 -5.64
C MET A 509 -28.38 24.01 -4.77
N ALA A 510 -27.46 24.95 -4.55
CA ALA A 510 -26.29 24.74 -3.70
C ALA A 510 -26.70 24.44 -2.25
N ALA A 511 -27.68 25.18 -1.72
CA ALA A 511 -28.22 25.00 -0.39
C ALA A 511 -28.85 23.60 -0.20
N ILE A 512 -29.74 23.19 -1.11
CA ILE A 512 -30.38 21.87 -1.08
C ILE A 512 -29.37 20.72 -1.18
N LYS A 513 -28.38 20.85 -2.08
CA LYS A 513 -27.29 19.88 -2.20
C LYS A 513 -26.48 19.78 -0.90
N GLY A 514 -26.23 20.93 -0.26
CA GLY A 514 -25.57 21.02 1.05
C GLY A 514 -26.36 20.34 2.16
N LEU A 515 -27.66 20.64 2.27
CA LEU A 515 -28.56 19.98 3.22
C LEU A 515 -28.52 18.45 3.06
N GLY A 516 -28.61 17.95 1.83
CA GLY A 516 -28.50 16.51 1.54
C GLY A 516 -27.15 15.89 1.93
N ALA A 517 -26.06 16.66 1.92
CA ALA A 517 -24.73 16.19 2.31
C ALA A 517 -24.50 16.17 3.83
N SER A 518 -25.29 16.92 4.60
CA SER A 518 -25.01 17.28 6.01
C SER A 518 -25.01 16.12 7.04
N GLN A 519 -25.26 14.86 6.64
CA GLN A 519 -25.33 13.63 7.48
C GLN A 519 -26.30 13.67 8.68
N LEU A 520 -26.75 14.84 9.11
CA LEU A 520 -27.65 15.11 10.20
C LEU A 520 -29.07 15.27 9.65
N ASN A 521 -29.88 14.23 9.83
CA ASN A 521 -31.29 14.27 9.51
C ASN A 521 -32.07 14.73 10.76
N ASN A 522 -32.62 15.93 10.72
CA ASN A 522 -33.53 16.48 11.73
C ASN A 522 -34.88 16.81 11.07
N ASN A 523 -35.90 17.07 11.90
CA ASN A 523 -37.25 17.34 11.39
C ASN A 523 -37.30 18.62 10.54
N ASN A 524 -36.55 19.66 10.92
CA ASN A 524 -36.53 20.95 10.21
C ASN A 524 -36.00 20.82 8.78
N VAL A 525 -34.94 20.01 8.56
CA VAL A 525 -34.41 19.72 7.22
C VAL A 525 -35.39 18.89 6.42
N ALA A 526 -36.06 17.92 7.03
CA ALA A 526 -37.09 17.13 6.34
C ALA A 526 -38.29 17.99 5.92
N GLU A 527 -38.71 18.92 6.77
CA GLU A 527 -39.77 19.89 6.50
C GLU A 527 -39.36 20.86 5.40
N ALA A 528 -38.18 21.49 5.50
CA ALA A 528 -37.66 22.38 4.46
C ALA A 528 -37.54 21.69 3.09
N LEU A 529 -37.03 20.45 3.05
CA LEU A 529 -36.97 19.67 1.80
C LEU A 529 -38.37 19.33 1.28
N THR A 530 -39.35 19.08 2.16
CA THR A 530 -40.73 18.84 1.76
C THR A 530 -41.34 20.09 1.12
N THR A 531 -41.19 21.25 1.76
CA THR A 531 -41.64 22.54 1.23
C THR A 531 -41.03 22.84 -0.14
N VAL A 532 -39.74 22.58 -0.32
CA VAL A 532 -39.07 22.80 -1.61
C VAL A 532 -39.56 21.82 -2.67
N ILE A 533 -39.77 20.54 -2.32
CA ILE A 533 -40.35 19.56 -3.25
C ILE A 533 -41.76 19.98 -3.66
N GLU A 534 -42.59 20.51 -2.76
CA GLU A 534 -43.98 20.86 -3.06
C GLU A 534 -44.12 22.21 -3.79
N ASN A 535 -43.28 23.20 -3.49
CA ASN A 535 -43.56 24.60 -3.85
C ASN A 535 -42.50 25.31 -4.72
N ASP A 536 -41.29 24.78 -4.92
CA ASP A 536 -40.26 25.49 -5.72
C ASP A 536 -40.68 25.56 -7.20
N THR A 537 -40.31 26.64 -7.88
CA THR A 537 -40.64 26.84 -9.30
C THR A 537 -39.72 26.04 -10.24
N SER A 538 -38.49 25.72 -9.81
CA SER A 538 -37.52 24.98 -10.63
C SER A 538 -37.66 23.47 -10.44
N GLU A 539 -37.96 22.76 -11.53
CA GLU A 539 -37.97 21.30 -11.56
C GLU A 539 -36.62 20.70 -11.12
N ALA A 540 -35.51 21.36 -11.45
CA ALA A 540 -34.17 20.91 -11.11
C ALA A 540 -33.93 20.97 -9.59
N VAL A 541 -34.35 22.06 -8.94
CA VAL A 541 -34.23 22.22 -7.48
C VAL A 541 -35.10 21.18 -6.75
N ARG A 542 -36.32 20.95 -7.22
CA ARG A 542 -37.25 19.94 -6.66
C ARG A 542 -36.70 18.52 -6.81
N ALA A 543 -36.19 18.17 -8.00
CA ALA A 543 -35.52 16.90 -8.25
C ALA A 543 -34.31 16.70 -7.31
N GLN A 544 -33.50 17.74 -7.11
CA GLN A 544 -32.36 17.69 -6.20
C GLN A 544 -32.80 17.58 -4.73
N ALA A 545 -33.92 18.18 -4.34
CA ALA A 545 -34.50 18.04 -3.02
C ALA A 545 -34.97 16.60 -2.75
N ILE A 546 -35.59 15.92 -3.73
CA ILE A 546 -35.94 14.49 -3.64
C ILE A 546 -34.68 13.63 -3.40
N ARG A 547 -33.62 13.87 -4.18
CA ARG A 547 -32.34 13.14 -4.01
C ARG A 547 -31.74 13.36 -2.62
N SER A 548 -31.82 14.59 -2.12
CA SER A 548 -31.29 14.99 -0.81
C SER A 548 -32.10 14.37 0.33
N MET A 549 -33.44 14.39 0.23
CA MET A 549 -34.36 13.76 1.17
C MET A 549 -34.16 12.23 1.22
N PHE A 550 -33.99 11.59 0.06
CA PHE A 550 -33.67 10.17 -0.04
C PHE A 550 -32.32 9.83 0.62
N ARG A 551 -31.29 10.62 0.36
CA ARG A 551 -29.95 10.42 0.93
C ARG A 551 -29.96 10.52 2.45
N LEU A 552 -30.71 11.47 3.02
CA LEU A 552 -30.84 11.67 4.46
C LEU A 552 -31.76 10.63 5.13
N GLY A 553 -32.64 9.99 4.34
CA GLY A 553 -33.62 9.04 4.85
C GLY A 553 -34.68 9.71 5.72
N CYS A 554 -35.21 10.86 5.28
CA CYS A 554 -36.22 11.61 6.01
C CYS A 554 -37.49 10.78 6.26
N LYS A 555 -38.07 10.91 7.46
CA LYS A 555 -39.35 10.29 7.81
C LYS A 555 -40.45 10.89 6.92
N GLY A 556 -41.45 10.10 6.53
CA GLY A 556 -42.56 10.56 5.68
C GLY A 556 -42.23 10.70 4.18
N MET A 557 -40.97 10.53 3.75
CA MET A 557 -40.56 10.63 2.34
C MET A 557 -41.40 9.74 1.42
N VAL A 558 -41.69 8.49 1.81
CA VAL A 558 -42.47 7.57 0.95
C VAL A 558 -43.88 8.10 0.69
N ASP A 559 -44.54 8.62 1.73
CA ASP A 559 -45.91 9.11 1.63
C ASP A 559 -45.97 10.40 0.81
N LEU A 560 -44.97 11.30 0.97
CA LEU A 560 -44.79 12.47 0.11
C LEU A 560 -44.58 12.07 -1.35
N LEU A 561 -43.63 11.18 -1.64
CA LEU A 561 -43.28 10.80 -3.00
C LEU A 561 -44.42 10.05 -3.71
N ILE A 562 -45.29 9.34 -2.98
CA ILE A 562 -46.52 8.75 -3.54
C ILE A 562 -47.48 9.83 -4.07
N ARG A 563 -47.55 11.00 -3.42
CA ARG A 563 -48.34 12.13 -3.93
C ARG A 563 -47.65 12.82 -5.11
N VAL A 564 -46.34 13.07 -4.99
CA VAL A 564 -45.53 13.73 -6.02
C VAL A 564 -45.62 13.00 -7.37
N ILE A 565 -45.58 11.67 -7.38
CA ILE A 565 -45.65 10.91 -8.64
C ILE A 565 -46.99 11.04 -9.39
N GLN A 566 -48.05 11.55 -8.76
CA GLN A 566 -49.35 11.74 -9.37
C GLN A 566 -49.49 13.11 -10.05
N PHE A 567 -48.95 14.17 -9.45
CA PHE A 567 -49.29 15.55 -9.82
C PHE A 567 -48.11 16.37 -10.36
N ASP A 568 -46.89 15.85 -10.28
CA ASP A 568 -45.68 16.61 -10.60
C ASP A 568 -45.23 16.47 -12.05
N SER A 569 -44.29 17.30 -12.49
CA SER A 569 -43.68 17.26 -13.81
C SER A 569 -42.83 16.01 -14.04
N ARG A 570 -42.62 15.66 -15.30
CA ARG A 570 -41.98 14.39 -15.70
C ARG A 570 -40.60 14.20 -15.06
N ASN A 571 -39.77 15.24 -15.03
CA ASN A 571 -38.40 15.17 -14.50
C ASN A 571 -38.41 14.85 -13.00
N VAL A 572 -39.28 15.52 -12.24
CA VAL A 572 -39.42 15.31 -10.80
C VAL A 572 -40.00 13.93 -10.50
N ARG A 573 -40.99 13.48 -11.29
CA ARG A 573 -41.56 12.12 -11.18
C ARG A 573 -40.51 11.03 -11.40
N ILE A 574 -39.62 11.18 -12.39
CA ILE A 574 -38.57 10.19 -12.65
C ILE A 574 -37.67 10.01 -11.42
N GLU A 575 -37.23 11.10 -10.80
CA GLU A 575 -36.44 11.06 -9.57
C GLU A 575 -37.22 10.44 -8.40
N ALA A 576 -38.51 10.75 -8.29
CA ALA A 576 -39.39 10.13 -7.29
C ALA A 576 -39.52 8.61 -7.50
N TYR A 577 -39.64 8.13 -8.74
CA TYR A 577 -39.66 6.68 -9.03
C TYR A 577 -38.37 6.00 -8.58
N GLU A 578 -37.22 6.63 -8.85
CA GLU A 578 -35.93 6.09 -8.43
C GLU A 578 -35.81 6.04 -6.91
N ALA A 579 -36.13 7.13 -6.22
CA ALA A 579 -36.12 7.22 -4.77
C ALA A 579 -37.06 6.18 -4.12
N LEU A 580 -38.29 6.03 -4.61
CA LEU A 580 -39.26 5.02 -4.15
C LEU A 580 -38.77 3.58 -4.41
N GLY A 581 -38.23 3.33 -5.60
CA GLY A 581 -37.67 2.03 -5.97
C GLY A 581 -36.51 1.60 -5.07
N TRP A 582 -35.64 2.55 -4.69
CA TRP A 582 -34.52 2.30 -3.79
C TRP A 582 -34.92 2.23 -2.32
N ALA A 583 -35.90 3.04 -1.91
CA ALA A 583 -36.52 2.96 -0.59
C ALA A 583 -37.07 1.54 -0.36
N GLY A 584 -37.73 0.98 -1.38
CA GLY A 584 -38.18 -0.41 -1.39
C GLY A 584 -39.37 -0.65 -0.46
N ASP A 585 -40.17 0.39 -0.21
CA ASP A 585 -41.38 0.32 0.61
C ASP A 585 -42.56 -0.21 -0.22
N PRO A 586 -43.21 -1.33 0.16
CA PRO A 586 -44.34 -1.89 -0.57
C PRO A 586 -45.53 -0.94 -0.73
N ARG A 587 -45.68 0.07 0.14
CA ARG A 587 -46.76 1.07 0.04
C ARG A 587 -46.74 1.86 -1.27
N ALA A 588 -45.59 1.96 -1.92
CA ALA A 588 -45.43 2.65 -3.20
C ALA A 588 -45.90 1.83 -4.41
N ILE A 589 -46.10 0.51 -4.26
CA ILE A 589 -46.43 -0.39 -5.38
C ILE A 589 -47.73 0.02 -6.09
N PRO A 590 -48.86 0.28 -5.40
CA PRO A 590 -50.11 0.63 -6.08
C PRO A 590 -49.99 1.90 -6.90
N ALA A 591 -49.33 2.93 -6.35
CA ALA A 591 -49.17 4.21 -7.02
C ALA A 591 -48.24 4.12 -8.24
N LEU A 592 -47.10 3.41 -8.13
CA LEU A 592 -46.21 3.15 -9.26
C LEU A 592 -46.87 2.28 -10.34
N ALA A 593 -47.65 1.26 -9.94
CA ALA A 593 -48.34 0.37 -10.87
C ALA A 593 -49.46 1.09 -11.63
N SER A 594 -50.20 2.00 -10.97
CA SER A 594 -51.18 2.84 -11.64
C SER A 594 -50.51 3.71 -12.70
N ARG A 595 -49.43 4.40 -12.33
CA ARG A 595 -48.71 5.29 -13.24
C ARG A 595 -48.09 4.59 -14.45
N ILE A 596 -47.74 3.31 -14.35
CA ILE A 596 -47.27 2.52 -15.52
C ILE A 596 -48.34 2.41 -16.61
N ARG A 597 -49.62 2.31 -16.23
CA ARG A 597 -50.73 2.24 -17.19
C ARG A 597 -50.91 3.57 -17.92
N ASP A 598 -50.75 4.66 -17.19
CA ASP A 598 -51.00 6.03 -17.68
C ASP A 598 -49.77 6.68 -18.33
N ALA A 599 -48.58 6.08 -18.20
CA ALA A 599 -47.38 6.56 -18.86
C ALA A 599 -47.51 6.37 -20.37
N VAL A 600 -47.15 7.37 -21.17
CA VAL A 600 -47.12 7.26 -22.63
C VAL A 600 -45.71 6.89 -23.09
N GLU A 601 -44.71 7.57 -22.54
CA GLU A 601 -43.31 7.44 -22.96
C GLU A 601 -42.63 6.14 -22.52
N LYS A 602 -41.79 5.61 -23.43
CA LYS A 602 -41.05 4.35 -23.23
C LYS A 602 -40.02 4.44 -22.10
N ASP A 603 -39.34 5.58 -21.95
CA ASP A 603 -38.33 5.77 -20.91
C ASP A 603 -38.98 5.82 -19.51
N GLU A 604 -40.06 6.58 -19.34
CA GLU A 604 -40.81 6.65 -18.07
C GLU A 604 -41.32 5.26 -17.64
N LYS A 605 -41.90 4.49 -18.58
CA LYS A 605 -42.30 3.08 -18.35
C LYS A 605 -41.13 2.21 -17.91
N THR A 606 -39.94 2.42 -18.47
CA THR A 606 -38.74 1.63 -18.14
C THR A 606 -38.26 1.93 -16.72
N ARG A 607 -38.26 3.21 -16.32
CA ARG A 607 -37.91 3.65 -14.96
C ARG A 607 -38.91 3.13 -13.92
N LEU A 608 -40.20 3.24 -14.19
CA LEU A 608 -41.27 2.70 -13.34
C LEU A 608 -41.18 1.17 -13.18
N LYS A 609 -40.98 0.43 -14.28
CA LYS A 609 -40.75 -1.02 -14.24
C LYS A 609 -39.53 -1.36 -13.41
N THR A 610 -38.45 -0.60 -13.54
CA THR A 610 -37.23 -0.78 -12.75
C THR A 610 -37.46 -0.53 -11.26
N ALA A 611 -38.20 0.53 -10.91
CA ALA A 611 -38.59 0.83 -9.54
C ALA A 611 -39.45 -0.28 -8.93
N LEU A 612 -40.49 -0.74 -9.66
CA LEU A 612 -41.31 -1.87 -9.24
C LEU A 612 -40.51 -3.15 -9.13
N GLN A 613 -39.60 -3.46 -10.05
CA GLN A 613 -38.72 -4.63 -9.95
C GLN A 613 -37.82 -4.55 -8.72
N ARG A 614 -37.30 -3.38 -8.34
CA ARG A 614 -36.50 -3.20 -7.13
C ARG A 614 -37.32 -3.46 -5.86
N ILE A 615 -38.56 -2.99 -5.82
CA ILE A 615 -39.48 -3.21 -4.69
C ILE A 615 -39.94 -4.68 -4.65
N THR A 616 -40.37 -5.25 -5.77
CA THR A 616 -40.89 -6.62 -5.88
C THR A 616 -39.81 -7.69 -5.73
N ARG A 617 -38.57 -7.48 -6.21
CA ARG A 617 -37.44 -8.39 -5.91
C ARG A 617 -37.08 -8.44 -4.42
N ARG A 618 -37.46 -7.44 -3.62
CA ARG A 618 -37.37 -7.50 -2.15
C ARG A 618 -38.52 -8.30 -1.52
N GLY A 619 -39.70 -8.35 -2.16
CA GLY A 619 -40.85 -9.15 -1.72
C GLY A 619 -40.86 -10.60 -2.22
N ASP A 620 -40.29 -10.86 -3.40
CA ASP A 620 -40.31 -12.15 -4.09
C ASP A 620 -38.95 -12.86 -4.00
N LEU A 621 -38.62 -13.32 -2.79
CA LEU A 621 -37.54 -14.28 -2.55
C LEU A 621 -37.95 -15.73 -2.89
N THR A 622 -39.01 -15.92 -3.70
CA THR A 622 -39.60 -17.22 -4.02
C THR A 622 -39.33 -17.74 -5.44
N SER A 623 -38.62 -17.02 -6.32
CA SER A 623 -38.20 -17.61 -7.60
C SER A 623 -37.06 -18.63 -7.40
N MET A 624 -37.47 -19.90 -7.19
CA MET A 624 -36.64 -21.04 -6.82
C MET A 624 -35.53 -21.42 -7.83
N ARG A 625 -35.48 -20.88 -9.04
CA ARG A 625 -34.52 -21.32 -10.09
C ARG A 625 -33.09 -20.83 -9.87
N THR A 626 -32.92 -19.54 -9.57
CA THR A 626 -31.60 -18.95 -9.27
C THR A 626 -31.13 -19.38 -7.89
N TYR A 627 -32.04 -19.46 -6.91
CA TYR A 627 -31.77 -20.00 -5.58
C TYR A 627 -31.36 -21.47 -5.61
N LYS A 628 -31.98 -22.35 -6.41
CA LYS A 628 -31.59 -23.78 -6.47
C LYS A 628 -30.21 -23.99 -7.11
N ARG A 629 -29.88 -23.28 -8.20
CA ARG A 629 -28.54 -23.33 -8.83
C ARG A 629 -27.47 -22.75 -7.89
N TRP A 630 -27.77 -21.65 -7.22
CA TRP A 630 -26.90 -21.03 -6.21
C TRP A 630 -26.75 -21.89 -4.94
N HIS A 631 -27.84 -22.46 -4.41
CA HIS A 631 -27.85 -23.33 -3.23
C HIS A 631 -27.12 -24.64 -3.48
N SER A 632 -27.14 -25.15 -4.71
CA SER A 632 -26.35 -26.32 -5.14
C SER A 632 -24.85 -26.00 -5.25
N ALA A 633 -24.47 -24.84 -5.81
CA ALA A 633 -23.09 -24.37 -5.80
C ALA A 633 -22.58 -24.04 -4.38
N PHE A 634 -23.44 -23.46 -3.54
CA PHE A 634 -23.18 -23.19 -2.12
C PHE A 634 -23.03 -24.48 -1.31
N LYS A 635 -23.90 -25.48 -1.50
CA LYS A 635 -23.80 -26.82 -0.88
C LYS A 635 -22.48 -27.53 -1.22
N ARG A 636 -22.01 -27.43 -2.46
CA ARG A 636 -20.73 -28.02 -2.91
C ARG A 636 -19.50 -27.30 -2.33
N ALA A 637 -19.61 -26.00 -2.04
CA ALA A 637 -18.50 -25.17 -1.58
C ALA A 637 -18.28 -25.13 -0.06
N ILE A 638 -19.27 -25.50 0.76
CA ILE A 638 -19.22 -25.39 2.24
C ILE A 638 -18.69 -26.63 2.96
N GLY A 639 -18.37 -27.71 2.24
CA GLY A 639 -18.03 -29.00 2.86
C GLY A 639 -19.23 -29.66 3.56
N PRO A 640 -19.04 -30.82 4.22
CA PRO A 640 -20.13 -31.53 4.87
C PRO A 640 -20.79 -30.64 5.95
N ARG A 641 -22.12 -30.58 5.92
CA ARG A 641 -22.90 -29.85 6.93
C ARG A 641 -22.73 -30.52 8.28
N ALA A 642 -22.66 -29.73 9.35
CA ALA A 642 -22.80 -30.27 10.69
C ALA A 642 -24.12 -31.02 10.83
N GLU A 643 -24.05 -32.24 11.37
CA GLU A 643 -25.20 -33.11 11.59
C GLU A 643 -26.26 -32.42 12.47
N GLY A 644 -27.53 -32.52 12.08
CA GLY A 644 -28.64 -31.90 12.82
C GLY A 644 -28.78 -30.37 12.69
N ALA A 645 -28.15 -29.72 11.71
CA ALA A 645 -28.29 -28.28 11.51
C ALA A 645 -29.72 -27.85 11.14
N ARG A 646 -30.31 -26.92 11.92
CA ARG A 646 -31.67 -26.38 11.71
C ARG A 646 -31.66 -24.85 11.58
N ARG A 647 -32.50 -24.31 10.70
CA ARG A 647 -32.77 -22.87 10.59
C ARG A 647 -34.16 -22.59 11.15
N ALA A 648 -34.30 -21.49 11.87
CA ALA A 648 -35.56 -21.06 12.44
C ALA A 648 -35.60 -19.53 12.57
N LYS A 649 -36.77 -19.00 12.95
CA LYS A 649 -36.97 -17.60 13.26
C LYS A 649 -37.71 -17.46 14.58
N ILE A 650 -37.42 -16.40 15.32
CA ILE A 650 -38.16 -16.02 16.53
C ILE A 650 -38.78 -14.64 16.37
N LYS A 651 -39.95 -14.45 16.98
CA LYS A 651 -40.70 -13.19 16.96
C LYS A 651 -40.93 -12.67 18.37
N ARG A 652 -40.74 -11.36 18.58
CA ARG A 652 -41.12 -10.62 19.80
C ARG A 652 -41.68 -9.25 19.42
N GLY A 653 -43.00 -9.08 19.48
CA GLY A 653 -43.67 -7.91 18.91
C GLY A 653 -43.30 -7.76 17.43
N ASN A 654 -42.89 -6.55 17.02
CA ASN A 654 -42.46 -6.26 15.64
C ASN A 654 -41.03 -6.74 15.30
N ARG A 655 -40.36 -7.48 16.19
CA ARG A 655 -38.96 -7.93 16.01
C ARG A 655 -38.93 -9.36 15.50
N THR A 656 -38.22 -9.62 14.39
CA THR A 656 -37.99 -10.97 13.87
C THR A 656 -36.48 -11.24 13.77
N ILE A 657 -36.00 -12.32 14.40
CA ILE A 657 -34.59 -12.73 14.35
C ILE A 657 -34.50 -14.09 13.66
N HIS A 658 -33.79 -14.16 12.54
CA HIS A 658 -33.45 -15.40 11.87
C HIS A 658 -32.16 -15.98 12.43
N TYR A 659 -32.16 -17.29 12.70
CA TYR A 659 -30.99 -17.98 13.25
C TYR A 659 -30.83 -19.40 12.71
N ARG A 660 -29.63 -19.94 12.88
CA ARG A 660 -29.28 -21.33 12.58
C ARG A 660 -28.60 -21.94 13.80
N THR A 661 -28.91 -23.19 14.12
CA THR A 661 -28.25 -23.95 15.18
C THR A 661 -27.82 -25.33 14.68
N ALA A 662 -26.69 -25.84 15.16
CA ALA A 662 -26.21 -27.19 14.89
C ALA A 662 -25.42 -27.74 16.09
N GLY A 663 -25.31 -29.06 16.22
CA GLY A 663 -24.60 -29.72 17.32
C GLY A 663 -25.28 -29.61 18.70
N ARG A 664 -24.64 -30.19 19.72
CA ARG A 664 -25.09 -30.24 21.12
C ARG A 664 -23.92 -29.95 22.07
N GLY A 665 -24.20 -29.57 23.33
CA GLY A 665 -23.19 -29.25 24.34
C GLY A 665 -22.99 -27.75 24.58
N LYS A 666 -21.78 -27.34 25.01
CA LYS A 666 -21.47 -25.93 25.32
C LYS A 666 -21.66 -25.05 24.07
N ALA A 667 -22.29 -23.89 24.25
CA ALA A 667 -22.71 -23.07 23.13
C ALA A 667 -21.61 -22.13 22.61
N ILE A 668 -21.48 -22.03 21.28
CA ILE A 668 -20.76 -20.98 20.57
C ILE A 668 -21.79 -20.18 19.76
N VAL A 669 -21.88 -18.88 20.00
CA VAL A 669 -22.80 -17.98 19.28
C VAL A 669 -21.99 -16.98 18.47
N ALA A 670 -22.27 -16.91 17.16
CA ALA A 670 -21.62 -16.00 16.25
C ALA A 670 -22.38 -14.67 16.12
N VAL A 671 -21.63 -13.57 16.26
CA VAL A 671 -22.08 -12.20 16.03
C VAL A 671 -21.41 -11.67 14.77
N SER A 672 -22.18 -11.58 13.70
CA SER A 672 -21.69 -11.07 12.42
C SER A 672 -21.51 -9.54 12.44
N GLY A 673 -20.62 -9.04 11.59
CA GLY A 673 -20.49 -7.61 11.31
C GLY A 673 -21.63 -7.12 10.41
N TYR A 674 -21.29 -6.53 9.27
CA TYR A 674 -22.28 -6.06 8.31
C TYR A 674 -23.01 -7.20 7.57
N HIS A 675 -22.44 -8.39 7.43
CA HIS A 675 -23.11 -9.49 6.72
C HIS A 675 -24.07 -10.31 7.61
N GLY A 676 -24.84 -11.22 7.01
CA GLY A 676 -25.66 -12.19 7.75
C GLY A 676 -24.85 -13.20 8.57
N GLY A 677 -25.52 -13.92 9.47
CA GLY A 677 -24.98 -15.00 10.30
C GLY A 677 -24.37 -16.16 9.52
N ASP A 678 -24.78 -16.34 8.27
CA ASP A 678 -24.32 -17.45 7.41
C ASP A 678 -22.83 -17.41 7.04
N SER A 679 -22.22 -16.23 7.10
CA SER A 679 -20.77 -16.05 6.95
C SER A 679 -19.93 -16.97 7.86
N TRP A 680 -20.45 -17.30 9.04
CA TRP A 680 -19.75 -18.09 10.05
C TRP A 680 -19.89 -19.60 9.85
N ILE A 681 -20.76 -20.06 8.95
CA ILE A 681 -21.01 -21.49 8.69
C ILE A 681 -19.72 -22.26 8.38
N PRO A 682 -18.80 -21.79 7.50
CA PRO A 682 -17.57 -22.51 7.18
C PRO A 682 -16.69 -22.79 8.41
N VAL A 683 -16.72 -21.93 9.44
CA VAL A 683 -15.93 -22.14 10.67
C VAL A 683 -16.72 -22.92 11.70
N LEU A 684 -17.98 -22.55 11.94
CA LEU A 684 -18.78 -23.14 13.01
C LEU A 684 -19.18 -24.58 12.74
N ASP A 685 -19.41 -24.98 11.49
CA ASP A 685 -19.74 -26.39 11.20
C ASP A 685 -18.57 -27.32 11.58
N ARG A 686 -17.33 -26.85 11.45
CA ARG A 686 -16.12 -27.57 11.91
C ARG A 686 -15.98 -27.61 13.43
N LEU A 687 -16.67 -26.72 14.15
CA LEU A 687 -16.66 -26.64 15.62
C LEU A 687 -17.88 -27.31 16.27
N ALA A 688 -18.82 -27.80 15.47
CA ALA A 688 -20.06 -28.43 15.96
C ALA A 688 -19.82 -29.80 16.63
N GLY A 689 -18.67 -30.45 16.36
CA GLY A 689 -18.25 -31.68 17.04
C GLY A 689 -18.06 -31.45 18.54
N GLY A 690 -19.06 -31.83 19.34
CA GLY A 690 -19.08 -31.68 20.81
C GLY A 690 -19.49 -30.29 21.32
N ARG A 691 -19.96 -29.38 20.46
CA ARG A 691 -20.45 -28.05 20.86
C ARG A 691 -21.73 -27.68 20.11
N ARG A 692 -22.58 -26.89 20.76
CA ARG A 692 -23.76 -26.30 20.11
C ARG A 692 -23.34 -25.00 19.43
N VAL A 693 -23.39 -24.95 18.10
CA VAL A 693 -23.08 -23.72 17.35
C VAL A 693 -24.35 -23.00 16.93
N VAL A 694 -24.33 -21.67 17.03
CA VAL A 694 -25.47 -20.81 16.67
C VAL A 694 -24.97 -19.63 15.84
N THR A 695 -25.59 -19.39 14.70
CA THR A 695 -25.47 -18.13 13.96
C THR A 695 -26.80 -17.41 13.95
N TYR A 696 -26.79 -16.09 13.94
CA TYR A 696 -28.02 -15.30 13.76
C TYR A 696 -27.77 -14.10 12.85
N ASP A 697 -28.85 -13.65 12.24
CA ASP A 697 -28.91 -12.48 11.41
C ASP A 697 -29.28 -11.30 12.32
N ALA A 698 -28.35 -10.35 12.50
CA ALA A 698 -28.59 -9.15 13.30
C ALA A 698 -29.53 -8.17 12.56
N ARG A 699 -30.07 -7.15 13.24
CA ARG A 699 -31.08 -6.25 12.67
C ARG A 699 -30.63 -5.63 11.35
N GLY A 700 -31.47 -5.70 10.34
CA GLY A 700 -31.23 -5.17 9.00
C GLY A 700 -30.15 -5.91 8.21
N ARG A 701 -29.68 -7.07 8.71
CA ARG A 701 -28.61 -7.87 8.11
C ARG A 701 -29.12 -9.29 7.85
N GLY A 702 -28.64 -9.91 6.78
CA GLY A 702 -29.09 -11.24 6.38
C GLY A 702 -30.60 -11.27 6.12
N ARG A 703 -31.33 -12.15 6.81
CA ARG A 703 -32.78 -12.33 6.67
C ARG A 703 -33.59 -11.60 7.75
N SER A 704 -32.94 -11.04 8.76
CA SER A 704 -33.63 -10.32 9.83
C SER A 704 -33.97 -8.89 9.37
N PRO A 705 -35.25 -8.48 9.40
CA PRO A 705 -35.62 -7.11 9.07
C PRO A 705 -34.98 -6.11 10.05
N LEU A 706 -34.87 -4.84 9.63
CA LEU A 706 -34.33 -3.79 10.49
C LEU A 706 -35.24 -3.47 11.69
N GLY A 707 -36.57 -3.48 11.47
CA GLY A 707 -37.54 -3.00 12.44
C GLY A 707 -37.70 -1.48 12.38
N SER A 708 -37.77 -0.80 13.53
CA SER A 708 -37.79 0.67 13.62
C SER A 708 -36.52 1.27 13.02
N ALA A 709 -36.66 2.42 12.33
CA ALA A 709 -35.55 3.09 11.64
C ALA A 709 -34.43 3.53 12.61
N GLU A 710 -34.76 3.78 13.88
CA GLU A 710 -33.79 4.06 14.94
C GLU A 710 -33.62 2.84 15.85
N PHE A 711 -32.37 2.46 16.07
CA PHE A 711 -31.96 1.47 17.07
C PHE A 711 -30.57 1.83 17.62
N SER A 712 -30.28 1.36 18.82
CA SER A 712 -29.00 1.54 19.50
C SER A 712 -28.23 0.23 19.61
N TYR A 713 -26.95 0.27 19.98
CA TYR A 713 -26.22 -0.97 20.30
C TYR A 713 -26.89 -1.78 21.42
N LYS A 714 -27.64 -1.13 22.33
CA LYS A 714 -28.38 -1.81 23.40
C LYS A 714 -29.48 -2.71 22.84
N ASP A 715 -30.06 -2.34 21.69
CA ASP A 715 -31.07 -3.16 21.01
C ASP A 715 -30.45 -4.43 20.42
N GLU A 716 -29.24 -4.35 19.86
CA GLU A 716 -28.52 -5.55 19.39
C GLU A 716 -28.11 -6.47 20.54
N VAL A 717 -27.68 -5.88 21.67
CA VAL A 717 -27.40 -6.63 22.91
C VAL A 717 -28.68 -7.29 23.44
N SER A 718 -29.81 -6.58 23.41
CA SER A 718 -31.12 -7.11 23.80
C SER A 718 -31.58 -8.26 22.89
N ASP A 719 -31.29 -8.19 21.60
CA ASP A 719 -31.64 -9.25 20.64
C ASP A 719 -30.83 -10.51 20.88
N LEU A 720 -29.53 -10.36 21.12
CA LEU A 720 -28.66 -11.48 21.46
C LEU A 720 -29.11 -12.13 22.78
N GLU A 721 -29.50 -11.34 23.78
CA GLU A 721 -30.05 -11.87 25.04
C GLU A 721 -31.37 -12.60 24.83
N TYR A 722 -32.24 -12.04 23.99
CA TYR A 722 -33.52 -12.67 23.65
C TYR A 722 -33.31 -14.02 22.95
N LEU A 723 -32.38 -14.07 21.98
CA LEU A 723 -32.00 -15.30 21.31
C LEU A 723 -31.41 -16.33 22.30
N ARG A 724 -30.51 -15.91 23.20
CA ARG A 724 -29.92 -16.79 24.22
C ARG A 724 -31.00 -17.43 25.11
N ARG A 725 -31.95 -16.63 25.60
CA ARG A 725 -33.06 -17.10 26.44
C ARG A 725 -33.95 -18.07 25.69
N HIS A 726 -34.35 -17.73 24.46
CA HIS A 726 -35.16 -18.59 23.61
C HIS A 726 -34.49 -19.96 23.39
N LEU A 727 -33.18 -19.96 23.13
CA LEU A 727 -32.41 -21.19 22.92
C LEU A 727 -32.03 -21.91 24.21
N LYS A 728 -32.43 -21.40 25.38
CA LYS A 728 -32.09 -21.94 26.72
C LYS A 728 -30.58 -22.12 26.92
N ILE A 729 -29.77 -21.20 26.42
CA ILE A 729 -28.30 -21.27 26.51
C ILE A 729 -27.84 -20.65 27.84
N GLY A 730 -27.31 -21.43 28.77
CA GLY A 730 -26.85 -20.93 30.08
C GLY A 730 -25.65 -19.98 30.00
N ARG A 731 -24.49 -20.51 29.60
CA ARG A 731 -23.23 -19.77 29.38
C ARG A 731 -22.66 -20.11 28.00
N MET A 732 -22.14 -19.11 27.28
CA MET A 732 -21.72 -19.26 25.87
C MET A 732 -20.36 -18.63 25.57
N VAL A 733 -19.73 -19.13 24.52
CA VAL A 733 -18.62 -18.48 23.83
C VAL A 733 -19.21 -17.54 22.77
N LEU A 734 -18.73 -16.30 22.73
CA LEU A 734 -19.04 -15.39 21.63
C LEU A 734 -17.91 -15.38 20.62
N VAL A 735 -18.22 -15.60 19.35
CA VAL A 735 -17.29 -15.38 18.23
C VAL A 735 -17.84 -14.25 17.39
N ALA A 736 -17.03 -13.24 17.07
CA ALA A 736 -17.53 -12.03 16.47
C ALA A 736 -16.58 -11.49 15.42
N HIS A 737 -17.15 -10.91 14.35
CA HIS A 737 -16.41 -10.37 13.23
C HIS A 737 -16.68 -8.88 13.06
N ASP A 738 -15.63 -8.11 12.79
CA ASP A 738 -15.73 -6.68 12.44
C ASP A 738 -16.54 -5.91 13.51
N VAL A 739 -17.48 -5.04 13.12
CA VAL A 739 -18.35 -4.27 14.03
C VAL A 739 -19.20 -5.14 14.96
N GLY A 740 -19.46 -6.41 14.60
CA GLY A 740 -20.13 -7.37 15.48
C GLY A 740 -19.32 -7.68 16.74
N GLY A 741 -18.00 -7.49 16.69
CA GLY A 741 -17.14 -7.58 17.85
C GLY A 741 -17.44 -6.54 18.92
N LEU A 742 -17.81 -5.31 18.53
CA LEU A 742 -18.20 -4.27 19.49
C LEU A 742 -19.49 -4.65 20.23
N VAL A 743 -20.44 -5.26 19.52
CA VAL A 743 -21.70 -5.78 20.09
C VAL A 743 -21.42 -6.95 21.05
N ALA A 744 -20.54 -7.87 20.67
CA ALA A 744 -20.18 -9.02 21.51
C ALA A 744 -19.52 -8.59 22.83
N VAL A 745 -18.63 -7.58 22.79
CA VAL A 745 -18.01 -7.06 24.01
C VAL A 745 -19.01 -6.24 24.84
N ALA A 746 -19.86 -5.42 24.21
CA ALA A 746 -20.94 -4.72 24.92
C ALA A 746 -21.86 -5.72 25.65
N TYR A 747 -22.25 -6.81 24.98
CA TYR A 747 -23.03 -7.89 25.59
C TYR A 747 -22.31 -8.53 26.78
N ALA A 748 -21.02 -8.83 26.63
CA ALA A 748 -20.23 -9.43 27.71
C ALA A 748 -20.06 -8.51 28.91
N ARG A 749 -20.02 -7.19 28.71
CA ARG A 749 -20.00 -6.19 29.78
C ARG A 749 -21.34 -6.10 30.50
N THR A 750 -22.45 -6.15 29.76
CA THR A 750 -23.81 -6.13 30.35
C THR A 750 -24.14 -7.45 31.07
N TYR A 751 -23.69 -8.59 30.53
CA TYR A 751 -24.02 -9.93 31.03
C TYR A 751 -22.76 -10.81 31.26
N PRO A 752 -21.83 -10.42 32.17
CA PRO A 752 -20.53 -11.07 32.30
C PRO A 752 -20.60 -12.54 32.73
N LYS A 753 -21.61 -12.91 33.53
CA LYS A 753 -21.84 -14.30 33.97
C LYS A 753 -22.34 -15.21 32.84
N ARG A 754 -22.81 -14.65 31.71
CA ARG A 754 -23.36 -15.40 30.56
C ARG A 754 -22.32 -15.74 29.50
N VAL A 755 -21.13 -15.15 29.59
CA VAL A 755 -20.06 -15.35 28.60
C VAL A 755 -18.88 -16.10 29.23
N SER A 756 -18.39 -17.14 28.55
CA SER A 756 -17.23 -17.92 29.02
C SER A 756 -15.92 -17.46 28.39
N LYS A 757 -15.92 -17.18 27.08
CA LYS A 757 -14.76 -16.73 26.30
C LYS A 757 -15.26 -15.88 25.13
N ILE A 758 -14.45 -14.95 24.63
CA ILE A 758 -14.76 -14.11 23.46
C ILE A 758 -13.68 -14.29 22.39
N VAL A 759 -14.06 -14.44 21.14
CA VAL A 759 -13.16 -14.39 19.97
C VAL A 759 -13.56 -13.21 19.10
N LEU A 760 -12.64 -12.27 18.88
CA LEU A 760 -12.83 -11.07 18.07
C LEU A 760 -11.97 -11.19 16.81
N VAL A 761 -12.60 -11.14 15.65
CA VAL A 761 -11.96 -11.32 14.35
C VAL A 761 -12.06 -10.04 13.56
N SER A 762 -10.92 -9.45 13.21
CA SER A 762 -10.85 -8.19 12.46
C SER A 762 -11.68 -7.05 13.08
N THR A 763 -11.92 -7.09 14.39
CA THR A 763 -12.77 -6.11 15.10
C THR A 763 -12.06 -4.76 15.26
N PRO A 764 -12.72 -3.63 14.92
CA PRO A 764 -12.13 -2.30 15.06
C PRO A 764 -11.95 -1.87 16.52
N ALA A 765 -10.98 -0.99 16.77
CA ALA A 765 -10.79 -0.38 18.09
C ALA A 765 -11.90 0.65 18.42
N ARG A 766 -12.40 1.38 17.42
CA ARG A 766 -13.55 2.29 17.50
C ARG A 766 -14.40 2.16 16.25
N ALA A 767 -15.73 2.27 16.38
CA ALA A 767 -16.64 2.24 15.23
C ALA A 767 -16.44 3.43 14.26
N SER A 768 -16.04 4.61 14.77
CA SER A 768 -15.81 5.83 13.97
C SER A 768 -14.59 5.77 13.03
N ASN A 769 -13.64 4.87 13.28
CA ASN A 769 -12.43 4.73 12.44
C ASN A 769 -12.71 4.15 11.04
N TYR A 770 -13.95 3.73 10.77
CA TYR A 770 -14.40 3.16 9.48
C TYR A 770 -15.33 4.06 8.67
N GLY A 771 -15.44 5.35 9.02
CA GLY A 771 -15.93 6.37 8.11
C GLY A 771 -15.08 6.36 6.84
N LEU A 772 -15.72 6.14 5.68
CA LEU A 772 -15.07 6.07 4.36
C LEU A 772 -14.44 7.39 3.90
N ASP A 773 -14.45 8.45 4.71
CA ASP A 773 -14.33 9.81 4.21
C ASP A 773 -12.91 10.19 3.76
N ALA A 774 -11.85 10.08 4.57
CA ALA A 774 -10.59 10.76 4.20
C ALA A 774 -9.72 10.07 3.12
N VAL A 775 -9.71 8.74 3.04
CA VAL A 775 -8.79 7.99 2.15
C VAL A 775 -9.44 7.64 0.82
N ALA A 776 -10.75 7.36 0.81
CA ALA A 776 -11.49 7.17 -0.43
C ALA A 776 -11.56 8.49 -1.20
N GLN A 777 -11.82 9.62 -0.55
CA GLN A 777 -11.84 10.94 -1.19
C GLN A 777 -10.49 11.31 -1.82
N ARG A 778 -9.35 11.06 -1.14
CA ARG A 778 -8.00 11.32 -1.70
C ARG A 778 -7.63 10.43 -2.90
N ARG A 779 -8.03 9.15 -2.89
CA ARG A 779 -7.72 8.22 -4.00
C ARG A 779 -8.70 8.34 -5.16
N LEU A 780 -9.95 8.75 -4.91
CA LEU A 780 -10.90 9.09 -5.95
C LEU A 780 -10.35 10.25 -6.80
N LYS A 781 -9.80 11.32 -6.21
CA LYS A 781 -9.18 12.41 -7.00
C LYS A 781 -8.11 11.95 -8.02
N GLY A 782 -7.36 10.89 -7.74
CA GLY A 782 -6.30 10.38 -8.65
C GLY A 782 -6.76 9.43 -9.75
N VAL A 783 -7.86 8.69 -9.55
CA VAL A 783 -8.40 7.74 -10.56
C VAL A 783 -9.32 8.46 -11.56
N TRP A 784 -9.89 9.59 -11.18
CA TRP A 784 -10.91 10.29 -11.97
C TRP A 784 -10.33 11.13 -13.12
N ALA A 785 -9.03 11.43 -13.10
CA ALA A 785 -8.40 12.33 -14.06
C ALA A 785 -8.00 11.68 -15.40
N LYS A 786 -8.02 10.33 -15.53
CA LYS A 786 -7.50 9.66 -16.73
C LYS A 786 -8.52 8.84 -17.55
N ASP A 787 -9.57 8.29 -16.93
CA ASP A 787 -10.43 7.29 -17.61
C ASP A 787 -11.86 7.79 -17.95
N LEU A 788 -12.17 9.07 -17.72
CA LEU A 788 -13.55 9.61 -17.84
C LEU A 788 -13.80 10.58 -19.00
N SER A 789 -12.81 10.87 -19.85
CA SER A 789 -13.02 11.75 -21.02
C SER A 789 -13.89 11.13 -22.12
N SER A 790 -14.27 9.85 -22.01
CA SER A 790 -15.00 9.11 -23.05
C SER A 790 -16.39 8.59 -22.65
N LEU A 791 -16.90 8.91 -21.45
CA LEU A 791 -18.22 8.46 -20.99
C LEU A 791 -19.11 9.64 -20.58
N ASP A 792 -20.26 9.76 -21.23
CA ASP A 792 -21.27 10.81 -21.00
C ASP A 792 -21.65 10.90 -19.51
N ALA A 793 -21.29 12.02 -18.88
CA ALA A 793 -21.27 12.24 -17.43
C ALA A 793 -22.63 12.06 -16.74
N ARG A 794 -23.72 12.05 -17.50
CA ARG A 794 -25.09 11.87 -17.02
C ARG A 794 -25.43 10.43 -16.61
N HIS A 795 -24.65 9.44 -17.05
CA HIS A 795 -24.94 8.01 -16.83
C HIS A 795 -23.87 7.26 -16.02
N ALA A 796 -22.72 7.88 -15.75
CA ALA A 796 -21.58 7.25 -15.08
C ALA A 796 -21.88 6.75 -13.66
N TRP A 797 -22.86 7.34 -12.96
CA TRP A 797 -23.19 7.02 -11.58
C TRP A 797 -24.06 5.76 -11.41
N PHE A 798 -24.75 5.32 -12.47
CA PHE A 798 -25.70 4.21 -12.43
C PHE A 798 -25.22 2.94 -13.15
N HIS A 799 -24.01 2.96 -13.73
CA HIS A 799 -23.49 1.82 -14.47
C HIS A 799 -23.01 0.69 -13.52
N PRO A 800 -23.44 -0.58 -13.69
CA PRO A 800 -23.09 -1.68 -12.78
C PRO A 800 -21.59 -1.89 -12.62
N THR A 801 -20.80 -1.60 -13.66
CA THR A 801 -19.33 -1.72 -13.66
C THR A 801 -18.65 -0.55 -12.95
N ALA A 802 -19.16 0.68 -13.09
CA ALA A 802 -18.67 1.85 -12.36
C ALA A 802 -19.03 1.78 -10.87
N TRP A 803 -20.21 1.26 -10.54
CA TRP A 803 -20.59 0.94 -9.16
C TRP A 803 -19.82 -0.25 -8.60
N LEU A 804 -19.53 -1.29 -9.39
CA LEU A 804 -18.62 -2.38 -8.96
C LEU A 804 -17.19 -1.88 -8.76
N ALA A 805 -16.70 -0.97 -9.62
CA ALA A 805 -15.39 -0.34 -9.50
C ALA A 805 -15.34 0.59 -8.29
N TYR A 806 -16.37 1.40 -8.06
CA TYR A 806 -16.55 2.20 -6.84
C TYR A 806 -16.63 1.32 -5.59
N ARG A 807 -17.38 0.21 -5.65
CA ARG A 807 -17.46 -0.81 -4.58
C ARG A 807 -16.11 -1.48 -4.33
N ASN A 808 -15.34 -1.74 -5.38
CA ASN A 808 -14.02 -2.40 -5.30
C ASN A 808 -12.89 -1.41 -4.95
N ALA A 809 -13.03 -0.11 -5.24
CA ALA A 809 -12.06 0.95 -4.96
C ALA A 809 -12.30 1.65 -3.61
N ALA A 810 -13.56 1.77 -3.17
CA ALA A 810 -13.93 2.22 -1.82
C ALA A 810 -13.62 1.16 -0.75
N LEU A 811 -13.49 -0.11 -1.15
CA LEU A 811 -12.85 -1.14 -0.34
C LEU A 811 -11.34 -1.03 -0.57
N ALA A 812 -10.60 -0.48 0.39
CA ALA A 812 -9.13 -0.44 0.34
C ALA A 812 -8.55 -1.81 -0.07
N PRO A 813 -7.38 -1.91 -0.75
CA PRO A 813 -6.83 -3.18 -1.26
C PRO A 813 -6.79 -4.35 -0.25
N GLY A 814 -6.74 -4.08 1.07
CA GLY A 814 -6.82 -5.09 2.13
C GLY A 814 -8.23 -5.59 2.51
N TYR A 815 -9.29 -5.09 1.86
CA TYR A 815 -10.67 -5.56 1.94
C TYR A 815 -11.05 -6.46 0.74
N VAL A 816 -10.13 -6.66 -0.20
CA VAL A 816 -10.34 -7.48 -1.38
C VAL A 816 -10.46 -8.93 -0.96
N LEU A 817 -11.69 -9.44 -1.01
CA LEU A 817 -11.96 -10.86 -0.92
C LEU A 817 -11.38 -11.52 -2.18
N LYS A 818 -10.69 -12.67 -2.08
CA LYS A 818 -10.25 -13.43 -3.27
C LYS A 818 -11.44 -13.59 -4.21
N ALA A 819 -11.28 -13.37 -5.51
CA ALA A 819 -12.40 -13.25 -6.47
C ALA A 819 -13.41 -14.41 -6.41
N HIS A 820 -12.96 -15.64 -6.16
CA HIS A 820 -13.81 -16.84 -6.01
C HIS A 820 -14.66 -16.87 -4.71
N LEU A 821 -14.35 -16.00 -3.74
CA LEU A 821 -15.08 -15.83 -2.48
C LEU A 821 -16.08 -14.67 -2.57
N ALA A 822 -15.93 -13.72 -3.51
CA ALA A 822 -16.79 -12.52 -3.65
C ALA A 822 -18.29 -12.84 -3.75
N PRO A 823 -18.73 -13.91 -4.43
CA PRO A 823 -20.13 -14.36 -4.44
C PRO A 823 -20.64 -14.87 -3.07
N ARG A 824 -19.74 -15.26 -2.15
CA ARG A 824 -20.08 -15.83 -0.83
C ARG A 824 -20.47 -14.75 0.18
N VAL A 825 -19.96 -13.52 0.03
CA VAL A 825 -20.26 -12.35 0.89
C VAL A 825 -21.37 -11.47 0.31
N SER A 826 -21.49 -11.41 -1.02
CA SER A 826 -22.43 -10.52 -1.72
C SER A 826 -23.88 -11.03 -1.80
N ALA A 827 -24.20 -12.19 -1.22
CA ALA A 827 -25.56 -12.76 -1.24
C ALA A 827 -26.58 -11.99 -0.36
N PHE A 828 -26.12 -11.07 0.50
CA PHE A 828 -26.96 -10.19 1.31
C PHE A 828 -26.30 -8.80 1.44
N PRO A 829 -26.38 -7.93 0.42
CA PRO A 829 -25.80 -6.60 0.49
C PRO A 829 -26.48 -5.77 1.59
N VAL A 830 -25.69 -5.19 2.48
CA VAL A 830 -26.20 -4.20 3.44
C VAL A 830 -26.48 -2.91 2.69
N LEU A 831 -27.71 -2.41 2.81
CA LEU A 831 -28.07 -1.12 2.24
C LEU A 831 -27.22 -0.01 2.88
N PRO A 832 -26.78 1.00 2.11
CA PRO A 832 -26.01 2.12 2.65
C PRO A 832 -26.64 2.75 3.90
N PHE A 833 -27.97 2.90 3.92
CA PHE A 833 -28.69 3.43 5.09
C PHE A 833 -28.59 2.50 6.32
N VAL A 834 -28.69 1.18 6.15
CA VAL A 834 -28.53 0.23 7.27
C VAL A 834 -27.10 0.30 7.80
N ARG A 835 -26.11 0.41 6.90
CA ARG A 835 -24.72 0.58 7.27
C ARG A 835 -24.50 1.87 8.06
N GLN A 836 -25.13 2.98 7.65
CA GLN A 836 -25.08 4.26 8.35
C GLN A 836 -25.74 4.16 9.74
N GLN A 837 -26.92 3.53 9.85
CA GLN A 837 -27.61 3.33 11.13
C GLN A 837 -26.80 2.45 12.09
N VAL A 838 -26.21 1.35 11.59
CA VAL A 838 -25.28 0.50 12.38
C VAL A 838 -24.05 1.30 12.82
N SER A 839 -23.45 2.09 11.92
CA SER A 839 -22.30 2.94 12.27
C SER A 839 -22.66 3.96 13.34
N LYS A 840 -23.81 4.63 13.21
CA LYS A 840 -24.34 5.58 14.20
C LYS A 840 -24.61 4.89 15.55
N ALA A 841 -25.27 3.74 15.54
CA ALA A 841 -25.60 2.98 16.75
C ALA A 841 -24.37 2.48 17.52
N LEU A 842 -23.28 2.16 16.79
CA LEU A 842 -22.04 1.63 17.36
C LEU A 842 -20.96 2.70 17.58
N SER A 843 -21.14 3.92 17.06
CA SER A 843 -20.16 5.04 17.11
C SER A 843 -19.59 5.32 18.50
N ARG A 844 -20.40 5.13 19.55
CA ARG A 844 -20.06 5.37 20.96
C ARG A 844 -19.31 4.20 21.62
N LEU A 845 -19.14 3.08 20.94
CA LEU A 845 -18.43 1.91 21.48
C LEU A 845 -16.94 1.97 21.12
N GLU A 846 -16.12 1.83 22.16
CA GLU A 846 -14.67 1.74 22.04
C GLU A 846 -14.18 0.41 22.64
N LEU A 847 -13.47 -0.38 21.85
CA LEU A 847 -13.02 -1.72 22.21
C LEU A 847 -12.02 -1.70 23.38
N THR A 848 -11.10 -0.73 23.40
CA THR A 848 -10.06 -0.59 24.43
C THR A 848 -10.69 -0.35 25.81
N SER A 849 -11.66 0.56 25.93
CA SER A 849 -12.38 0.82 27.18
C SER A 849 -13.22 -0.39 27.63
N LEU A 850 -13.75 -1.15 26.68
CA LEU A 850 -14.59 -2.30 26.96
C LEU A 850 -13.83 -3.58 27.34
N VAL A 851 -12.58 -3.74 26.89
CA VAL A 851 -11.78 -4.96 27.10
C VAL A 851 -10.74 -4.79 28.22
N THR A 852 -10.31 -3.58 28.57
CA THR A 852 -9.24 -3.37 29.58
C THR A 852 -9.59 -3.91 30.98
N GLY A 853 -10.87 -3.89 31.37
CA GLY A 853 -11.34 -4.36 32.69
C GLY A 853 -11.96 -5.77 32.73
N THR A 854 -11.92 -6.54 31.64
CA THR A 854 -12.66 -7.82 31.59
C THR A 854 -11.92 -8.98 32.26
N LYS A 855 -12.65 -9.76 33.06
CA LYS A 855 -12.19 -11.06 33.60
C LYS A 855 -12.39 -12.21 32.62
N ILE A 856 -13.07 -11.97 31.49
CA ILE A 856 -13.38 -12.98 30.48
C ILE A 856 -12.17 -13.16 29.55
N PRO A 857 -11.71 -14.39 29.26
CA PRO A 857 -10.66 -14.62 28.27
C PRO A 857 -11.06 -14.13 26.88
N VAL A 858 -10.17 -13.39 26.20
CA VAL A 858 -10.38 -12.81 24.87
C VAL A 858 -9.29 -13.27 23.91
N LEU A 859 -9.70 -13.76 22.74
CA LEU A 859 -8.83 -14.04 21.60
C LEU A 859 -9.05 -13.00 20.51
N LEU A 860 -8.01 -12.27 20.14
CA LEU A 860 -7.99 -11.33 19.03
C LEU A 860 -7.33 -12.00 17.81
N VAL A 861 -8.00 -11.99 16.66
CA VAL A 861 -7.49 -12.53 15.40
C VAL A 861 -7.51 -11.46 14.32
N ALA A 862 -6.37 -11.21 13.69
CA ALA A 862 -6.21 -10.19 12.65
C ALA A 862 -5.41 -10.72 11.44
N GLY A 863 -5.85 -10.40 10.22
CA GLY A 863 -5.07 -10.60 9.00
C GLY A 863 -3.96 -9.55 8.85
N VAL A 864 -2.77 -9.94 8.39
CA VAL A 864 -1.60 -9.05 8.26
C VAL A 864 -1.72 -8.11 7.05
N ASN A 865 -2.52 -8.46 6.05
CA ASN A 865 -2.76 -7.65 4.84
C ASN A 865 -4.06 -6.82 4.94
N ALA A 866 -4.84 -6.98 6.01
CA ALA A 866 -6.01 -6.14 6.26
C ALA A 866 -5.56 -4.72 6.64
N PRO A 867 -6.25 -3.64 6.22
CA PRO A 867 -5.90 -2.28 6.61
C PRO A 867 -6.43 -2.03 8.02
N LEU A 868 -5.88 -2.72 9.01
CA LEU A 868 -5.90 -2.22 10.38
C LEU A 868 -4.92 -1.05 10.37
N ARG A 869 -5.44 0.18 10.51
CA ARG A 869 -4.60 1.38 10.60
C ARG A 869 -3.50 1.12 11.64
N SER A 870 -2.27 1.57 11.38
CA SER A 870 -1.09 1.33 12.24
C SER A 870 -1.36 1.61 13.73
N LYS A 871 -2.22 2.59 14.04
CA LYS A 871 -2.68 2.94 15.40
C LYS A 871 -3.56 1.87 16.07
N ASP A 872 -4.43 1.16 15.34
CA ASP A 872 -5.29 0.09 15.89
C ASP A 872 -4.47 -1.17 16.21
N SER A 873 -3.50 -1.51 15.37
CA SER A 873 -2.60 -2.66 15.59
C SER A 873 -1.70 -2.45 16.82
N ALA A 874 -1.24 -1.22 17.06
CA ALA A 874 -0.48 -0.85 18.25
C ALA A 874 -1.34 -0.91 19.53
N ALA A 875 -2.58 -0.39 19.47
CA ALA A 875 -3.52 -0.44 20.61
C ALA A 875 -3.87 -1.89 21.01
N LEU A 876 -4.13 -2.76 20.04
CA LEU A 876 -4.45 -4.18 20.28
C LEU A 876 -3.23 -4.98 20.80
N ALA A 877 -2.04 -4.69 20.30
CA ALA A 877 -0.80 -5.28 20.81
C ALA A 877 -0.51 -4.83 22.25
N HIS A 878 -0.76 -3.56 22.56
CA HIS A 878 -0.61 -3.00 23.91
C HIS A 878 -1.58 -3.64 24.90
N LEU A 879 -2.85 -3.84 24.51
CA LEU A 879 -3.85 -4.52 25.33
C LEU A 879 -3.46 -5.96 25.65
N SER A 880 -2.97 -6.71 24.66
CA SER A 880 -2.52 -8.10 24.86
C SER A 880 -1.30 -8.18 25.80
N LYS A 881 -0.42 -7.18 25.79
CA LYS A 881 0.70 -7.09 26.75
C LYS A 881 0.22 -6.79 28.18
N LYS A 882 -0.78 -5.92 28.35
CA LYS A 882 -1.28 -5.47 29.67
C LYS A 882 -2.19 -6.50 30.37
N ASN A 883 -2.92 -7.31 29.63
CA ASN A 883 -3.84 -8.30 30.21
C ASN A 883 -3.56 -9.70 29.64
N LYS A 884 -2.97 -10.56 30.47
CA LYS A 884 -2.61 -11.95 30.11
C LYS A 884 -3.80 -12.80 29.63
N ARG A 885 -5.04 -12.39 29.91
CA ARG A 885 -6.26 -13.04 29.41
C ARG A 885 -6.62 -12.66 27.97
N ILE A 886 -5.91 -11.70 27.38
CA ILE A 886 -6.08 -11.26 25.99
C ILE A 886 -4.93 -11.85 25.15
N ARG A 887 -5.26 -12.76 24.23
CA ARG A 887 -4.30 -13.35 23.30
C ARG A 887 -4.49 -12.77 21.90
N LEU A 888 -3.41 -12.29 21.27
CA LEU A 888 -3.42 -11.82 19.89
C LEU A 888 -2.81 -12.85 18.93
N VAL A 889 -3.50 -13.15 17.83
CA VAL A 889 -3.05 -14.02 16.73
C VAL A 889 -3.09 -13.24 15.42
N ARG A 890 -1.95 -13.19 14.72
CA ARG A 890 -1.82 -12.53 13.41
C ARG A 890 -1.65 -13.56 12.30
N LEU A 891 -2.45 -13.43 11.24
CA LEU A 891 -2.47 -14.36 10.11
C LEU A 891 -1.80 -13.73 8.87
N LYS A 892 -0.63 -14.24 8.49
CA LYS A 892 0.09 -13.78 7.29
C LYS A 892 -0.67 -14.17 6.02
N GLY A 893 -0.76 -13.25 5.04
CA GLY A 893 -1.40 -13.51 3.75
C GLY A 893 -2.93 -13.62 3.79
N VAL A 894 -3.56 -13.23 4.91
CA VAL A 894 -5.01 -13.21 5.12
C VAL A 894 -5.48 -11.75 5.22
N ASN A 895 -6.59 -11.43 4.55
CA ASN A 895 -7.19 -10.10 4.51
C ASN A 895 -8.24 -9.94 5.64
N HIS A 896 -9.22 -9.06 5.44
CA HIS A 896 -10.20 -8.70 6.46
C HIS A 896 -11.15 -9.84 6.88
N TYR A 897 -11.30 -10.92 6.10
CA TYR A 897 -12.28 -12.00 6.36
C TYR A 897 -11.64 -13.37 6.67
N PRO A 898 -10.84 -13.54 7.75
CA PRO A 898 -10.19 -14.81 8.07
C PRO A 898 -11.12 -16.03 8.15
N HIS A 899 -12.35 -15.84 8.63
CA HIS A 899 -13.35 -16.90 8.77
C HIS A 899 -13.88 -17.41 7.41
N LEU A 900 -13.69 -16.67 6.32
CA LEU A 900 -14.04 -17.09 4.96
C LEU A 900 -12.81 -17.46 4.13
N GLU A 901 -11.68 -16.79 4.36
CA GLU A 901 -10.45 -16.99 3.61
C GLU A 901 -9.67 -18.23 4.05
N VAL A 902 -9.63 -18.50 5.36
CA VAL A 902 -8.90 -19.63 5.95
C VAL A 902 -9.76 -20.37 6.99
N PRO A 903 -10.96 -20.88 6.63
CA PRO A 903 -11.94 -21.39 7.59
C PRO A 903 -11.44 -22.56 8.43
N THR A 904 -10.63 -23.45 7.87
CA THR A 904 -10.02 -24.58 8.60
C THR A 904 -9.01 -24.09 9.63
N GLN A 905 -8.09 -23.20 9.25
CA GLN A 905 -7.11 -22.60 10.17
C GLN A 905 -7.81 -21.80 11.27
N MET A 906 -8.86 -21.05 10.91
CA MET A 906 -9.67 -20.28 11.86
C MET A 906 -10.38 -21.19 12.87
N ALA A 907 -10.99 -22.30 12.41
CA ALA A 907 -11.60 -23.29 13.30
C ALA A 907 -10.57 -23.90 14.25
N GLN A 908 -9.35 -24.23 13.77
CA GLN A 908 -8.28 -24.75 14.62
C GLN A 908 -7.85 -23.76 15.70
N ILE A 909 -7.68 -22.49 15.33
CA ILE A 909 -7.30 -21.41 16.26
C ILE A 909 -8.36 -21.24 17.36
N ILE A 910 -9.63 -21.21 16.97
CA ILE A 910 -10.74 -21.14 17.93
C ILE A 910 -10.75 -22.38 18.82
N SER A 911 -10.70 -23.58 18.23
CA SER A 911 -10.70 -24.85 18.97
C SER A 911 -9.59 -24.90 20.03
N ASN A 912 -8.38 -24.50 19.67
CA ASN A 912 -7.23 -24.42 20.59
C ASN A 912 -7.46 -23.44 21.74
N PHE A 913 -8.09 -22.29 21.47
CA PHE A 913 -8.43 -21.32 22.51
C PHE A 913 -9.59 -21.78 23.41
N LEU A 914 -10.47 -22.64 22.90
CA LEU A 914 -11.59 -23.22 23.65
C LEU A 914 -11.22 -24.41 24.52
N LYS A 915 -10.01 -24.96 24.39
CA LYS A 915 -9.49 -25.94 25.35
C LYS A 915 -9.43 -25.31 26.76
N PRO A 916 -9.61 -26.11 27.83
CA PRO A 916 -9.65 -25.64 29.22
C PRO A 916 -8.49 -24.70 29.55
#